data_AF-A0A812JWT0-F1
#
_entry.id   AF-A0A812JWT0-F1
#
_cell.length_a   1.000
_cell.length_b   1.000
_cell.length_c   1.000
_cell.angle_alpha   90.00
_cell.angle_beta   90.00
_cell.angle_gamma   90.00
#
_symmetry.space_group_name_H-M   'P 1'
#
loop_
_entity.id
_entity.type
_entity.pdbx_description
1 polymer ?
#
loop_
_entity_poly.entity_id
_entity_poly.type
_entity_poly.pdbx_seq_one_letter_code
_entity_poly.pdbx_strand_id
1 'polypeptide(L)'
;ADSCEIEELGNLLWTMSRQPAFAEEGPCERLAARCAAEADAFTSQQLANALQCLARLPGQEVASEALAKAACRCMRRFSDSELVSSAWCLAQMGRCDGLVEALSDEVARRLYRLTPQELVSLAGSFATMSGTVPELMRSMESAILAGLEHLAAQDVRSLDYFRSPVQGILQEETWLGFSATVVAAILCSTLLALQLYAFLENHTASRLEIDSDQSELLRISFNVSIADLSCNYATVGVFDAFGNVRSNLTRDVQKQPIDHRGAEKGHAYTDEELTELEYADRPKLSAEEQAQLDADWLSAGQVERGDFHDALEAHDVVFVLFCIRSAAPCKMMMPAWVRWSKDVNEGRLVMKDADGARADAWALQVNCGAEGFPELCEQESVTRFPLLRLYPRSVTERAKAPHRDLKFAFPAPILLAMDMFEGMMIMDPKMAQQCYDAFTRMAVDVVKGRHLHTHVTKHDVFEEGCRVSGHIDVPRVPGTIHIHAKSAGDHVLNTAFTNVSHTVHHLSFGRPLDAVEEREELKSQLPEGYGVHGTQVDGRIFASKNFHQGAHHYIKIVHTRLESNERARLYLYTHQWYMQTYPRHESPKVKLSFDLAPVEVVISLRRHWYDFVTTTLALVGGGFSCVQMAYSLFHGIGRKIAPIV
;
A
#
# COMPACT_ATOMS: atom_id res chain seq x y z
N ALA A 1 -65.44 -5.99 65.31
CA ALA A 1 -66.00 -6.49 64.04
C ALA A 1 -67.52 -6.47 64.09
N ASP A 2 -68.15 -7.18 65.04
CA ASP A 2 -69.62 -7.33 65.07
C ASP A 2 -70.44 -6.08 65.43
N SER A 3 -69.79 -5.04 65.98
CA SER A 3 -70.41 -3.76 66.35
C SER A 3 -70.07 -2.59 65.41
N CYS A 4 -69.30 -2.84 64.35
CA CYS A 4 -68.81 -1.79 63.46
C CYS A 4 -69.84 -1.55 62.34
N GLU A 5 -70.18 -0.29 62.08
CA GLU A 5 -71.08 0.06 60.98
C GLU A 5 -70.42 -0.28 59.64
N ILE A 6 -71.25 -0.65 58.66
CA ILE A 6 -70.78 -1.04 57.32
C ILE A 6 -69.90 0.05 56.71
N GLU A 7 -70.20 1.32 57.01
CA GLU A 7 -69.49 2.48 56.50
C GLU A 7 -68.04 2.62 57.02
N GLU A 8 -67.76 2.05 58.19
CA GLU A 8 -66.44 2.16 58.84
C GLU A 8 -65.53 0.96 58.56
N LEU A 9 -66.09 -0.18 58.12
CA LEU A 9 -65.35 -1.44 57.94
C LEU A 9 -64.13 -1.31 57.01
N GLY A 10 -64.30 -0.66 55.85
CA GLY A 10 -63.21 -0.50 54.86
C GLY A 10 -62.08 0.41 55.35
N ASN A 11 -62.41 1.50 56.04
CA ASN A 11 -61.43 2.43 56.61
C ASN A 11 -60.74 1.84 57.85
N LEU A 12 -61.48 1.07 58.65
CA LEU A 12 -60.94 0.33 59.79
C LEU A 12 -59.93 -0.73 59.32
N LEU A 13 -60.24 -1.50 58.28
CA LEU A 13 -59.29 -2.45 57.68
C LEU A 13 -58.03 -1.75 57.16
N TRP A 14 -58.21 -0.59 56.51
CA TRP A 14 -57.11 0.22 56.00
C TRP A 14 -56.18 0.76 57.07
N THR A 15 -56.74 1.34 58.13
CA THR A 15 -55.95 1.85 59.25
C THR A 15 -55.22 0.74 60.00
N MET A 16 -55.89 -0.38 60.28
CA MET A 16 -55.29 -1.51 61.00
C MET A 16 -54.17 -2.18 60.20
N SER A 17 -54.34 -2.38 58.88
CA SER A 17 -53.34 -3.02 58.03
C SER A 17 -51.99 -2.27 57.92
N ARG A 18 -51.96 -0.97 58.26
CA ARG A 18 -50.76 -0.14 58.18
C ARG A 18 -49.91 -0.19 59.44
N GLN A 19 -50.44 -0.73 60.53
CA GLN A 19 -49.72 -0.85 61.78
C GLN A 19 -49.13 -2.27 61.88
N PRO A 20 -47.79 -2.42 61.93
CA PRO A 20 -47.14 -3.74 61.98
C PRO A 20 -47.57 -4.58 63.20
N ALA A 21 -48.01 -3.93 64.28
CA ALA A 21 -48.53 -4.60 65.48
C ALA A 21 -49.88 -5.34 65.27
N PHE A 22 -50.63 -5.01 64.22
CA PHE A 22 -51.94 -5.60 63.90
C PHE A 22 -51.91 -6.44 62.62
N ALA A 23 -50.73 -6.59 62.00
CA ALA A 23 -50.52 -7.40 60.80
C ALA A 23 -50.33 -8.89 61.10
N GLU A 24 -50.11 -9.28 62.37
CA GLU A 24 -50.06 -10.68 62.80
C GLU A 24 -51.46 -11.26 63.09
N GLU A 25 -51.59 -12.57 62.86
CA GLU A 25 -52.82 -13.34 62.60
C GLU A 25 -53.99 -13.11 63.60
N GLY A 26 -55.19 -12.83 63.06
CA GLY A 26 -56.46 -12.88 63.80
C GLY A 26 -57.42 -11.70 63.60
N PRO A 27 -57.06 -10.44 63.91
CA PRO A 27 -57.98 -9.30 63.82
C PRO A 27 -58.29 -8.89 62.37
N CYS A 28 -57.25 -8.80 61.53
CA CYS A 28 -57.38 -8.40 60.12
C CYS A 28 -58.09 -9.48 59.28
N GLU A 29 -57.93 -10.76 59.61
CA GLU A 29 -58.60 -11.89 58.93
C GLU A 29 -60.12 -11.86 59.16
N ARG A 30 -60.57 -11.73 60.41
CA ARG A 30 -62.01 -11.62 60.72
C ARG A 30 -62.63 -10.37 60.09
N LEU A 31 -61.88 -9.27 60.05
CA LEU A 31 -62.33 -8.03 59.42
C LEU A 31 -62.41 -8.18 57.89
N ALA A 32 -61.42 -8.82 57.26
CA ALA A 32 -61.42 -9.13 55.83
C ALA A 32 -62.59 -10.04 55.44
N ALA A 33 -62.86 -11.09 56.22
CA ALA A 33 -64.00 -11.98 56.01
C ALA A 33 -65.34 -11.24 56.11
N ARG A 34 -65.48 -10.29 57.05
CA ARG A 34 -66.69 -9.45 57.14
C ARG A 34 -66.81 -8.47 55.98
N CYS A 35 -65.70 -7.85 55.56
CA CYS A 35 -65.67 -6.98 54.38
C CYS A 35 -66.07 -7.75 53.11
N ALA A 36 -65.68 -9.01 53.00
CA ALA A 36 -66.06 -9.89 51.88
C ALA A 36 -67.56 -10.21 51.87
N ALA A 37 -68.18 -10.43 53.04
CA ALA A 37 -69.61 -10.71 53.16
C ALA A 37 -70.49 -9.50 52.79
N GLU A 38 -70.01 -8.27 53.03
CA GLU A 38 -70.73 -7.01 52.80
C GLU A 38 -70.22 -6.27 51.55
N ALA A 39 -69.43 -6.93 50.69
CA ALA A 39 -68.71 -6.28 49.59
C ALA A 39 -69.64 -5.54 48.61
N ASP A 40 -70.87 -6.03 48.40
CA ASP A 40 -71.86 -5.40 47.52
C ASP A 40 -72.47 -4.10 48.11
N ALA A 41 -72.34 -3.86 49.41
CA ALA A 41 -72.83 -2.67 50.10
C ALA A 41 -71.78 -1.53 50.19
N PHE A 42 -70.53 -1.79 49.78
CA PHE A 42 -69.45 -0.81 49.89
C PHE A 42 -69.50 0.28 48.81
N THR A 43 -69.06 1.49 49.19
CA THR A 43 -68.76 2.59 48.27
C THR A 43 -67.47 2.31 47.46
N SER A 44 -67.25 3.06 46.36
CA SER A 44 -66.03 2.91 45.55
C SER A 44 -64.75 3.15 46.35
N GLN A 45 -64.76 4.13 47.26
CA GLN A 45 -63.64 4.44 48.13
C GLN A 45 -63.38 3.32 49.16
N GLN A 46 -64.43 2.76 49.77
CA GLN A 46 -64.30 1.65 50.71
C GLN A 46 -63.77 0.38 50.02
N LEU A 47 -64.21 0.11 48.79
CA LEU A 47 -63.67 -0.99 47.98
C LEU A 47 -62.19 -0.76 47.63
N ALA A 48 -61.82 0.43 47.17
CA ALA A 48 -60.43 0.75 46.85
C ALA A 48 -59.50 0.63 48.07
N ASN A 49 -59.94 1.11 49.24
CA ASN A 49 -59.21 0.98 50.49
C ASN A 49 -59.07 -0.49 50.92
N ALA A 50 -60.16 -1.28 50.87
CA ALA A 50 -60.14 -2.69 51.22
C ALA A 50 -59.22 -3.53 50.30
N LEU A 51 -59.24 -3.26 48.99
CA LEU A 51 -58.34 -3.92 48.02
C LEU A 51 -56.86 -3.59 48.29
N GLN A 52 -56.56 -2.34 48.67
CA GLN A 52 -55.20 -1.92 49.00
C GLN A 52 -54.65 -2.59 50.26
N CYS A 53 -55.53 -2.93 51.21
CA CYS A 53 -55.17 -3.74 52.37
C CYS A 53 -54.84 -5.17 51.98
N LEU A 54 -55.72 -5.80 51.20
CA LEU A 54 -55.61 -7.22 50.85
C LEU A 54 -54.40 -7.51 49.96
N ALA A 55 -54.00 -6.56 49.11
CA ALA A 55 -52.75 -6.66 48.35
C ALA A 55 -51.50 -6.74 49.25
N ARG A 56 -51.57 -6.33 50.52
CA ARG A 56 -50.46 -6.35 51.49
C ARG A 56 -50.56 -7.49 52.52
N LEU A 57 -51.72 -8.15 52.61
CA LEU A 57 -51.99 -9.20 53.59
C LEU A 57 -52.01 -10.57 52.88
N PRO A 58 -50.95 -11.38 52.99
CA PRO A 58 -50.94 -12.71 52.41
C PRO A 58 -51.94 -13.65 53.12
N GLY A 59 -52.58 -14.56 52.38
CA GLY A 59 -53.42 -15.64 52.94
C GLY A 59 -54.94 -15.41 52.97
N GLN A 60 -55.47 -14.31 52.42
CA GLN A 60 -56.91 -13.97 52.43
C GLN A 60 -57.60 -14.17 51.06
N GLU A 61 -57.48 -15.36 50.46
CA GLU A 61 -57.93 -15.64 49.08
C GLU A 61 -59.46 -15.50 48.88
N VAL A 62 -60.26 -15.96 49.83
CA VAL A 62 -61.73 -15.91 49.74
C VAL A 62 -62.23 -14.46 49.81
N ALA A 63 -61.59 -13.64 50.66
CA ALA A 63 -61.96 -12.24 50.82
C ALA A 63 -61.53 -11.38 49.63
N SER A 64 -60.34 -11.64 49.08
CA SER A 64 -59.84 -10.95 47.89
C SER A 64 -60.70 -11.21 46.67
N GLU A 65 -61.15 -12.44 46.44
CA GLU A 65 -62.02 -12.77 45.30
C GLU A 65 -63.40 -12.10 45.39
N ALA A 66 -64.03 -12.09 46.58
CA ALA A 66 -65.34 -11.46 46.78
C ALA A 66 -65.29 -9.94 46.57
N LEU A 67 -64.29 -9.26 47.15
CA LEU A 67 -64.12 -7.81 47.02
C LEU A 67 -63.69 -7.40 45.60
N ALA A 68 -62.87 -8.22 44.94
CA ALA A 68 -62.47 -7.97 43.57
C ALA A 68 -63.65 -8.13 42.58
N LYS A 69 -64.54 -9.12 42.79
CA LYS A 69 -65.81 -9.23 42.03
C LYS A 69 -66.73 -8.03 42.26
N ALA A 70 -66.88 -7.57 43.50
CA ALA A 70 -67.67 -6.38 43.83
C ALA A 70 -67.09 -5.12 43.17
N ALA A 71 -65.76 -4.93 43.24
CA ALA A 71 -65.07 -3.83 42.58
C ALA A 71 -65.29 -3.83 41.06
N CYS A 72 -65.15 -4.99 40.39
CA CYS A 72 -65.40 -5.12 38.95
C CYS A 72 -66.81 -4.67 38.54
N ARG A 73 -67.84 -4.97 39.34
CA ARG A 73 -69.24 -4.57 39.06
C ARG A 73 -69.47 -3.07 39.15
N CYS A 74 -68.65 -2.35 39.93
CA CYS A 74 -68.85 -0.92 40.20
C CYS A 74 -67.67 -0.02 39.80
N MET A 75 -66.70 -0.50 39.01
CA MET A 75 -65.54 0.28 38.53
C MET A 75 -65.91 1.61 37.88
N ARG A 76 -67.06 1.69 37.22
CA ARG A 76 -67.60 2.94 36.65
C ARG A 76 -67.76 4.07 37.66
N ARG A 77 -67.94 3.74 38.94
CA ARG A 77 -68.13 4.71 40.04
C ARG A 77 -66.82 5.18 40.68
N PHE A 78 -65.68 4.59 40.32
CA PHE A 78 -64.39 4.89 40.94
C PHE A 78 -63.88 6.25 40.45
N SER A 79 -63.25 7.02 41.33
CA SER A 79 -62.42 8.17 40.93
C SER A 79 -61.18 7.71 40.15
N ASP A 80 -60.51 8.63 39.44
CA ASP A 80 -59.34 8.28 38.62
C ASP A 80 -58.20 7.69 39.48
N SER A 81 -57.97 8.25 40.66
CA SER A 81 -57.00 7.73 41.64
C SER A 81 -57.43 6.39 42.25
N GLU A 82 -58.72 6.22 42.58
CA GLU A 82 -59.27 4.95 43.07
C GLU A 82 -59.13 3.84 42.03
N LEU A 83 -59.39 4.14 40.75
CA LEU A 83 -59.27 3.21 39.64
C LEU A 83 -57.83 2.73 39.48
N VAL A 84 -56.86 3.65 39.47
CA VAL A 84 -55.43 3.34 39.34
C VAL A 84 -54.92 2.50 40.51
N SER A 85 -55.25 2.90 41.75
CA SER A 85 -54.87 2.16 42.95
C SER A 85 -55.48 0.76 42.98
N SER A 86 -56.76 0.64 42.61
CA SER A 86 -57.46 -0.64 42.60
C SER A 86 -56.96 -1.57 41.50
N ALA A 87 -56.66 -1.04 40.30
CA ALA A 87 -56.08 -1.81 39.20
C ALA A 87 -54.73 -2.43 39.61
N TRP A 88 -53.86 -1.65 40.26
CA TRP A 88 -52.59 -2.16 40.76
C TRP A 88 -52.79 -3.27 41.81
N CYS A 89 -53.71 -3.07 42.77
CA CYS A 89 -54.00 -4.07 43.80
C CYS A 89 -54.54 -5.37 43.19
N LEU A 90 -55.51 -5.27 42.28
CA LEU A 90 -56.13 -6.40 41.59
C LEU A 90 -55.12 -7.18 40.75
N ALA A 91 -54.16 -6.49 40.14
CA ALA A 91 -53.10 -7.13 39.38
C ALA A 91 -52.12 -7.93 40.27
N GLN A 92 -51.84 -7.48 41.50
CA GLN A 92 -51.04 -8.26 42.47
C GLN A 92 -51.79 -9.51 42.99
N MET A 93 -53.12 -9.46 43.07
CA MET A 93 -53.95 -10.57 43.58
C MET A 93 -54.24 -11.64 42.52
N GLY A 94 -54.14 -11.32 41.23
CA GLY A 94 -54.03 -12.30 40.13
C GLY A 94 -55.24 -13.19 39.85
N ARG A 95 -56.43 -12.96 40.44
CA ARG A 95 -57.58 -13.90 40.35
C ARG A 95 -58.96 -13.24 40.26
N CYS A 96 -59.27 -12.62 39.12
CA CYS A 96 -60.66 -12.27 38.79
C CYS A 96 -60.96 -12.48 37.30
N ASP A 97 -61.89 -13.38 37.01
CA ASP A 97 -62.42 -13.60 35.67
C ASP A 97 -63.18 -12.34 35.20
N GLY A 98 -62.85 -11.84 34.01
CA GLY A 98 -63.44 -10.61 33.46
C GLY A 98 -62.82 -9.30 33.98
N LEU A 99 -61.81 -9.36 34.86
CA LEU A 99 -61.11 -8.18 35.39
C LEU A 99 -60.48 -7.32 34.29
N VAL A 100 -59.75 -7.98 33.37
CA VAL A 100 -59.03 -7.30 32.29
C VAL A 100 -60.01 -6.60 31.35
N GLU A 101 -61.14 -7.22 31.03
CA GLU A 101 -62.18 -6.63 30.17
C GLU A 101 -62.84 -5.41 30.85
N ALA A 102 -63.24 -5.54 32.12
CA ALA A 102 -63.85 -4.45 32.88
C ALA A 102 -62.91 -3.25 33.07
N LEU A 103 -61.63 -3.49 33.38
CA LEU A 103 -60.61 -2.45 33.49
C LEU A 103 -60.31 -1.81 32.13
N SER A 104 -60.19 -2.60 31.07
CA SER A 104 -59.86 -2.10 29.74
C SER A 104 -60.94 -1.17 29.20
N ASP A 105 -62.22 -1.52 29.37
CA ASP A 105 -63.35 -0.70 28.98
C ASP A 105 -63.43 0.63 29.73
N GLU A 106 -63.03 0.66 31.02
CA GLU A 106 -63.03 1.88 31.83
C GLU A 106 -61.83 2.77 31.51
N VAL A 107 -60.64 2.19 31.37
CA VAL A 107 -59.41 2.93 31.03
C VAL A 107 -59.52 3.51 29.62
N ALA A 108 -60.07 2.78 28.66
CA ALA A 108 -60.32 3.30 27.30
C ALA A 108 -61.24 4.54 27.31
N ARG A 109 -62.26 4.57 28.18
CA ARG A 109 -63.17 5.71 28.32
C ARG A 109 -62.53 6.95 28.96
N ARG A 110 -61.48 6.77 29.76
CA ARG A 110 -60.80 7.86 30.50
C ARG A 110 -59.39 8.17 29.97
N LEU A 111 -58.97 7.53 28.90
CA LEU A 111 -57.60 7.55 28.38
C LEU A 111 -57.00 8.96 28.26
N TYR A 112 -57.76 9.89 27.69
CA TYR A 112 -57.32 11.27 27.46
C TYR A 112 -57.51 12.22 28.66
N ARG A 113 -58.11 11.73 29.75
CA ARG A 113 -58.30 12.48 30.99
C ARG A 113 -57.23 12.15 32.04
N LEU A 114 -56.71 10.92 32.00
CA LEU A 114 -55.72 10.43 32.96
C LEU A 114 -54.37 11.13 32.77
N THR A 115 -53.67 11.38 33.87
CA THR A 115 -52.32 11.94 33.84
C THR A 115 -51.31 10.93 33.29
N PRO A 116 -50.17 11.38 32.74
CA PRO A 116 -49.11 10.48 32.27
C PRO A 116 -48.63 9.51 33.36
N GLN A 117 -48.57 9.96 34.62
CA GLN A 117 -48.19 9.14 35.76
C GLN A 117 -49.21 8.03 36.07
N GLU A 118 -50.51 8.35 35.99
CA GLU A 118 -51.59 7.37 36.17
C GLU A 118 -51.62 6.35 35.04
N LEU A 119 -51.38 6.78 33.79
CA LEU A 119 -51.29 5.89 32.62
C LEU A 119 -50.12 4.91 32.74
N VAL A 120 -48.96 5.35 33.23
CA VAL A 120 -47.81 4.46 33.47
C VAL A 120 -48.12 3.43 34.55
N SER A 121 -48.77 3.84 35.65
CA SER A 121 -49.18 2.92 36.72
C SER A 121 -50.18 1.87 36.24
N LEU A 122 -51.15 2.29 35.41
CA LEU A 122 -52.11 1.38 34.78
C LEU A 122 -51.43 0.43 33.80
N ALA A 123 -50.48 0.91 32.98
CA ALA A 123 -49.73 0.06 32.04
C ALA A 123 -48.91 -1.01 32.78
N GLY A 124 -48.29 -0.64 33.90
CA GLY A 124 -47.60 -1.60 34.79
C GLY A 124 -48.55 -2.64 35.39
N SER A 125 -49.78 -2.25 35.71
CA SER A 125 -50.82 -3.16 36.21
C SER A 125 -51.33 -4.11 35.11
N PHE A 126 -51.47 -3.65 33.86
CA PHE A 126 -51.80 -4.52 32.73
C PHE A 126 -50.68 -5.49 32.37
N ALA A 127 -49.41 -5.10 32.55
CA ALA A 127 -48.27 -5.97 32.32
C ALA A 127 -48.18 -7.15 33.30
N THR A 128 -48.70 -7.00 34.53
CA THR A 128 -48.74 -8.06 35.54
C THR A 128 -49.97 -8.98 35.42
N MET A 129 -51.00 -8.58 34.67
CA MET A 129 -52.19 -9.40 34.43
C MET A 129 -51.99 -10.36 33.23
N SER A 130 -52.49 -11.59 33.31
CA SER A 130 -52.33 -12.65 32.29
C SER A 130 -53.22 -12.50 31.04
N GLY A 131 -53.91 -11.37 30.88
CA GLY A 131 -54.74 -11.05 29.71
C GLY A 131 -54.16 -9.84 28.95
N THR A 132 -53.88 -9.99 27.66
CA THR A 132 -53.28 -8.92 26.85
C THR A 132 -54.35 -8.15 26.08
N VAL A 133 -54.41 -6.83 26.25
CA VAL A 133 -55.20 -5.91 25.42
C VAL A 133 -54.26 -5.00 24.64
N PRO A 134 -53.64 -5.52 23.54
CA PRO A 134 -52.55 -4.84 22.85
C PRO A 134 -52.96 -3.50 22.22
N GLU A 135 -54.23 -3.35 21.83
CA GLU A 135 -54.73 -2.09 21.25
C GLU A 135 -54.82 -0.96 22.29
N LEU A 136 -55.24 -1.28 23.52
CA LEU A 136 -55.29 -0.32 24.61
C LEU A 136 -53.88 0.09 25.05
N MET A 137 -52.96 -0.86 25.15
CA MET A 137 -51.56 -0.58 25.52
C MET A 137 -50.88 0.37 24.52
N ARG A 138 -51.09 0.20 23.21
CA ARG A 138 -50.61 1.16 22.18
C ARG A 138 -51.27 2.53 22.31
N SER A 139 -52.55 2.56 22.64
CA SER A 139 -53.28 3.82 22.83
C SER A 139 -52.76 4.58 24.07
N MET A 140 -52.46 3.86 25.16
CA MET A 140 -51.82 4.40 26.36
C MET A 140 -50.40 4.89 26.07
N GLU A 141 -49.60 4.14 25.31
CA GLU A 141 -48.27 4.56 24.86
C GLU A 141 -48.33 5.88 24.08
N SER A 142 -49.26 6.00 23.13
CA SER A 142 -49.44 7.25 22.37
C SER A 142 -49.85 8.43 23.25
N ALA A 143 -50.69 8.22 24.26
CA ALA A 143 -51.12 9.25 25.21
C ALA A 143 -49.99 9.65 26.17
N ILE A 144 -49.15 8.70 26.59
CA ILE A 144 -47.96 8.98 27.42
C ILE A 144 -46.94 9.80 26.63
N LEU A 145 -46.67 9.44 25.37
CA LEU A 145 -45.75 10.18 24.50
C LEU A 145 -46.24 11.61 24.24
N ALA A 146 -47.53 11.79 23.96
CA ALA A 146 -48.12 13.13 23.80
C ALA A 146 -48.05 13.97 25.09
N GLY A 147 -48.22 13.35 26.27
CA GLY A 147 -48.08 14.01 27.57
C GLY A 147 -46.64 14.40 27.91
N LEU A 148 -45.65 13.62 27.47
CA LEU A 148 -44.23 13.89 27.69
C LEU A 148 -43.72 15.11 26.88
N GLU A 149 -44.25 15.33 25.68
CA GLU A 149 -43.94 16.54 24.89
C GLU A 149 -44.43 17.82 25.59
N HIS A 150 -45.55 17.75 26.32
CA HIS A 150 -46.10 18.89 27.06
C HIS A 150 -45.38 19.16 28.39
N LEU A 151 -44.85 18.12 29.06
CA LEU A 151 -44.09 18.22 30.31
C LEU A 151 -42.66 18.76 30.10
N ALA A 152 -42.06 18.49 28.93
CA ALA A 152 -40.72 18.99 28.58
C ALA A 152 -40.64 20.53 28.55
N ALA A 153 -41.77 21.24 28.39
CA ALA A 153 -41.82 22.69 28.31
C ALA A 153 -41.96 23.41 29.66
N GLN A 154 -42.36 22.74 30.75
CA GLN A 154 -42.63 23.39 32.05
C GLN A 154 -41.71 23.00 33.21
N ASP A 155 -40.96 21.90 33.14
CA ASP A 155 -40.21 21.36 34.30
C ASP A 155 -38.67 21.37 34.17
N VAL A 156 -38.09 22.46 33.66
CA VAL A 156 -36.62 22.67 33.66
C VAL A 156 -36.04 22.90 35.08
N ARG A 157 -36.90 22.96 36.12
CA ARG A 157 -36.48 23.11 37.53
C ARG A 157 -36.22 21.81 38.29
N SER A 158 -36.56 20.65 37.73
CA SER A 158 -36.38 19.34 38.39
C SER A 158 -35.11 18.60 37.95
N LEU A 159 -34.27 19.23 37.12
CA LEU A 159 -32.90 18.79 36.80
C LEU A 159 -31.92 19.00 37.98
N ASP A 160 -32.37 18.74 39.21
CA ASP A 160 -31.51 18.50 40.36
C ASP A 160 -31.47 16.99 40.63
N TYR A 161 -30.72 16.28 39.77
CA TYR A 161 -30.49 14.84 39.87
C TYR A 161 -29.58 14.47 41.06
N PHE A 162 -28.98 15.47 41.74
CA PHE A 162 -28.13 15.28 42.91
C PHE A 162 -28.84 15.63 44.22
N ARG A 163 -29.97 14.96 44.49
CA ARG A 163 -30.40 14.83 45.89
C ARG A 163 -29.42 13.89 46.59
N SER A 164 -28.50 14.47 47.35
CA SER A 164 -27.54 13.77 48.22
C SER A 164 -28.25 12.65 49.01
N PRO A 165 -27.68 11.43 49.08
CA PRO A 165 -28.22 10.40 49.95
C PRO A 165 -28.20 10.94 51.38
N VAL A 166 -29.38 10.88 52.00
CA VAL A 166 -29.70 11.23 53.38
C VAL A 166 -28.48 11.08 54.31
N GLN A 167 -27.96 12.22 54.78
CA GLN A 167 -27.03 12.28 55.90
C GLN A 167 -27.72 11.68 57.12
N GLY A 168 -27.32 10.47 57.51
CA GLY A 168 -27.97 9.77 58.62
C GLY A 168 -27.22 8.58 59.22
N ILE A 169 -25.96 8.33 58.86
CA ILE A 169 -25.08 7.42 59.60
C ILE A 169 -23.68 8.03 59.58
N LEU A 170 -23.11 8.26 60.76
CA LEU A 170 -21.80 8.87 60.97
C LEU A 170 -20.75 8.35 59.97
N GLN A 171 -20.24 9.23 59.12
CA GLN A 171 -18.92 9.04 58.53
C GLN A 171 -17.91 9.25 59.66
N GLU A 172 -17.47 8.18 60.31
CA GLU A 172 -16.24 8.27 61.10
C GLU A 172 -15.08 8.54 60.14
N GLU A 173 -14.34 9.63 60.38
CA GLU A 173 -13.13 9.97 59.63
C GLU A 173 -12.07 8.89 59.87
N THR A 174 -12.05 7.88 58.99
CA THR A 174 -11.02 6.84 59.04
C THR A 174 -9.78 7.34 58.30
N TRP A 175 -8.60 7.25 58.93
CA TRP A 175 -7.31 7.58 58.31
C TRP A 175 -7.07 6.84 56.97
N LEU A 176 -7.69 5.66 56.83
CA LEU A 176 -7.63 4.82 55.64
C LEU A 176 -8.54 5.34 54.50
N GLY A 177 -9.68 5.95 54.83
CA GLY A 177 -10.53 6.66 53.87
C GLY A 177 -9.87 7.97 53.39
N PHE A 178 -9.22 8.69 54.29
CA PHE A 178 -8.46 9.90 53.94
C PHE A 178 -7.31 9.58 52.98
N SER A 179 -6.47 8.58 53.29
CA SER A 179 -5.35 8.21 52.42
C SER A 179 -5.81 7.71 51.05
N ALA A 180 -6.89 6.92 50.98
CA ALA A 180 -7.48 6.48 49.72
C ALA A 180 -7.98 7.67 48.88
N THR A 181 -8.60 8.67 49.51
CA THR A 181 -9.10 9.87 48.82
C THR A 181 -7.95 10.74 48.30
N VAL A 182 -6.87 10.89 49.07
CA VAL A 182 -5.68 11.62 48.64
C VAL A 182 -5.00 10.93 47.45
N VAL A 183 -4.82 9.61 47.51
CA VAL A 183 -4.24 8.84 46.39
C VAL A 183 -5.12 8.94 45.15
N ALA A 184 -6.44 8.85 45.31
CA ALA A 184 -7.40 9.05 44.22
C ALA A 184 -7.29 10.43 43.57
N ALA A 185 -7.22 11.48 44.39
CA ALA A 185 -7.07 12.85 43.91
C ALA A 185 -5.76 13.05 43.15
N ILE A 186 -4.64 12.51 43.64
CA ILE A 186 -3.34 12.57 42.96
C ILE A 186 -3.40 11.83 41.62
N LEU A 187 -3.95 10.61 41.60
CA LEU A 187 -4.09 9.82 40.38
C LEU A 187 -4.97 10.54 39.34
N CYS A 188 -6.15 11.00 39.74
CA CYS A 188 -7.07 11.72 38.87
C CYS A 188 -6.45 13.02 38.34
N SER A 189 -5.78 13.79 39.20
CA SER A 189 -5.09 15.03 38.80
C SER A 189 -3.95 14.77 37.82
N THR A 190 -3.19 13.69 38.01
CA THR A 190 -2.11 13.30 37.10
C THR A 190 -2.67 12.90 35.73
N LEU A 191 -3.71 12.07 35.70
CA LEU A 191 -4.38 11.67 34.46
C LEU A 191 -5.03 12.87 33.74
N LEU A 192 -5.63 13.79 34.49
CA LEU A 192 -6.15 15.05 33.95
C LEU A 192 -5.05 15.92 33.35
N ALA A 193 -3.91 16.05 34.02
CA ALA A 193 -2.77 16.82 33.51
C ALA A 193 -2.20 16.19 32.23
N LEU A 194 -2.09 14.86 32.18
CA LEU A 194 -1.68 14.14 30.98
C LEU A 194 -2.69 14.28 29.84
N GLN A 195 -3.99 14.25 30.15
CA GLN A 195 -5.04 14.45 29.14
C GLN A 195 -5.07 15.89 28.63
N LEU A 196 -4.84 16.88 29.49
CA LEU A 196 -4.72 18.28 29.09
C LEU A 196 -3.48 18.48 28.21
N TYR A 197 -2.35 17.86 28.58
CA TYR A 197 -1.15 17.87 27.75
C TYR A 197 -1.42 17.24 26.37
N ALA A 198 -2.03 16.06 26.33
CA ALA A 198 -2.40 15.37 25.08
C ALA A 198 -3.50 16.10 24.28
N PHE A 199 -4.29 16.97 24.90
CA PHE A 199 -5.26 17.83 24.20
C PHE A 199 -4.60 19.08 23.61
N LEU A 200 -3.59 19.63 24.28
CA LEU A 200 -2.79 20.75 23.79
C LEU A 200 -1.76 20.33 22.74
N GLU A 201 -1.37 19.05 22.75
CA GLU A 201 -0.55 18.46 21.69
C GLU A 201 -1.36 18.33 20.39
N ASN A 202 -0.83 18.87 19.30
CA ASN A 202 -1.48 18.86 17.99
C ASN A 202 -1.47 17.44 17.41
N HIS A 203 -2.51 16.68 17.70
CA HIS A 203 -2.75 15.41 17.02
C HIS A 203 -3.49 15.62 15.71
N THR A 204 -2.89 15.13 14.62
CA THR A 204 -3.51 15.12 13.31
C THR A 204 -4.42 13.90 13.18
N ALA A 205 -5.68 14.13 12.85
CA ALA A 205 -6.62 13.08 12.48
C ALA A 205 -6.78 13.08 10.95
N SER A 206 -6.79 11.89 10.35
CA SER A 206 -7.09 11.72 8.93
C SER A 206 -8.45 11.05 8.79
N ARG A 207 -9.31 11.61 7.96
CA ARG A 207 -10.58 11.00 7.55
C ARG A 207 -10.60 10.84 6.03
N LEU A 208 -11.24 9.77 5.57
CA LEU A 208 -11.41 9.48 4.15
C LEU A 208 -12.76 10.01 3.71
N GLU A 209 -12.76 10.88 2.72
CA GLU A 209 -13.97 11.40 2.07
C GLU A 209 -13.95 11.01 0.58
N ILE A 210 -15.10 11.11 -0.07
CA ILE A 210 -15.15 10.97 -1.53
C ILE A 210 -14.44 12.19 -2.12
N ASP A 211 -13.59 11.95 -3.13
CA ASP A 211 -12.85 13.02 -3.78
C ASP A 211 -13.80 14.12 -4.29
N SER A 212 -13.62 15.32 -3.73
CA SER A 212 -14.49 16.48 -3.96
C SER A 212 -13.98 17.39 -5.08
N ASP A 213 -12.78 17.11 -5.62
CA ASP A 213 -12.13 17.97 -6.58
C ASP A 213 -12.86 17.92 -7.94
N GLN A 214 -13.31 19.10 -8.40
CA GLN A 214 -14.01 19.29 -9.67
C GLN A 214 -13.06 19.64 -10.83
N SER A 215 -11.74 19.59 -10.62
CA SER A 215 -10.79 19.87 -11.69
C SER A 215 -10.88 18.85 -12.81
N GLU A 216 -10.94 19.31 -14.06
CA GLU A 216 -11.03 18.43 -15.23
C GLU A 216 -9.67 17.78 -15.56
N LEU A 217 -8.57 18.45 -15.21
CA LEU A 217 -7.20 18.08 -15.58
C LEU A 217 -6.28 18.02 -14.36
N LEU A 218 -5.49 16.95 -14.28
CA LEU A 218 -4.37 16.76 -13.35
C LEU A 218 -3.07 17.17 -14.05
N ARG A 219 -2.34 18.10 -13.44
CA ARG A 219 -0.98 18.46 -13.87
C ARG A 219 0.02 17.47 -13.29
N ILE A 220 0.82 16.84 -14.15
CA ILE A 220 1.91 15.96 -13.77
C ILE A 220 3.22 16.64 -14.13
N SER A 221 4.03 16.99 -13.14
CA SER A 221 5.32 17.63 -13.35
C SER A 221 6.44 16.62 -13.11
N PHE A 222 7.35 16.50 -14.06
CA PHE A 222 8.41 15.50 -14.00
C PHE A 222 9.74 16.06 -14.53
N ASN A 223 10.83 15.52 -14.00
CA ASN A 223 12.20 15.76 -14.43
C ASN A 223 12.94 14.43 -14.39
N VAL A 224 13.13 13.82 -15.55
CA VAL A 224 13.70 12.48 -15.69
C VAL A 224 14.84 12.53 -16.69
N SER A 225 15.98 11.97 -16.30
CA SER A 225 17.18 11.89 -17.14
C SER A 225 17.40 10.46 -17.58
N ILE A 226 17.50 10.24 -18.90
CA ILE A 226 17.81 8.93 -19.49
C ILE A 226 19.24 9.02 -20.00
N ALA A 227 20.13 8.18 -19.47
CA ALA A 227 21.57 8.31 -19.72
C ALA A 227 22.00 7.86 -21.14
N ASP A 228 21.19 7.03 -21.80
CA ASP A 228 21.58 6.24 -22.97
C ASP A 228 20.58 6.42 -24.13
N LEU A 229 19.99 7.63 -24.21
CA LEU A 229 18.99 7.99 -25.22
C LEU A 229 19.07 9.49 -25.55
N SER A 230 19.54 9.82 -26.75
CA SER A 230 19.54 11.21 -27.27
C SER A 230 18.14 11.84 -27.32
N CYS A 231 18.09 13.16 -27.11
CA CYS A 231 16.85 13.94 -27.10
C CYS A 231 16.10 13.98 -28.43
N ASN A 232 16.78 13.75 -29.55
CA ASN A 232 16.17 13.70 -30.88
C ASN A 232 15.25 12.47 -31.04
N TYR A 233 15.62 11.36 -30.41
CA TYR A 233 14.87 10.10 -30.48
C TYR A 233 13.96 9.87 -29.27
N ALA A 234 14.16 10.60 -28.17
CA ALA A 234 13.31 10.51 -27.00
C ALA A 234 11.92 11.07 -27.29
N THR A 235 10.88 10.25 -27.20
CA THR A 235 9.49 10.69 -27.35
C THR A 235 8.69 10.44 -26.09
N VAL A 236 7.96 11.46 -25.67
CA VAL A 236 7.06 11.40 -24.52
C VAL A 236 5.64 11.25 -25.03
N GLY A 237 4.93 10.24 -24.52
CA GLY A 237 3.53 10.00 -24.82
C GLY A 237 2.70 9.72 -23.59
N VAL A 238 1.40 9.98 -23.69
CA VAL A 238 0.38 9.69 -22.68
C VAL A 238 -0.70 8.83 -23.30
N PHE A 239 -1.12 7.82 -22.56
CA PHE A 239 -2.24 6.94 -22.86
C PHE A 239 -3.23 6.99 -21.69
N ASP A 240 -4.49 7.34 -21.95
CA ASP A 240 -5.54 7.34 -20.92
C ASP A 240 -6.40 6.07 -20.96
N ALA A 241 -7.15 5.80 -19.89
CA ALA A 241 -8.08 4.67 -19.83
C ALA A 241 -9.20 4.73 -20.90
N PHE A 242 -9.47 5.91 -21.46
CA PHE A 242 -10.45 6.08 -22.54
C PHE A 242 -9.89 5.74 -23.93
N GLY A 243 -8.62 5.36 -24.02
CA GLY A 243 -7.96 4.97 -25.27
C GLY A 243 -7.46 6.15 -26.11
N ASN A 244 -7.49 7.38 -25.59
CA ASN A 244 -6.86 8.51 -26.25
C ASN A 244 -5.35 8.41 -26.11
N VAL A 245 -4.66 8.48 -27.25
CA VAL A 245 -3.21 8.44 -27.32
C VAL A 245 -2.70 9.80 -27.76
N ARG A 246 -1.92 10.45 -26.91
CA ARG A 246 -1.19 11.68 -27.24
C ARG A 246 0.29 11.36 -27.25
N SER A 247 0.88 11.26 -28.43
CA SER A 247 2.32 10.99 -28.60
C SER A 247 3.07 12.24 -29.06
N ASN A 248 4.35 12.32 -28.69
CA ASN A 248 5.26 13.42 -29.04
C ASN A 248 4.79 14.80 -28.52
N LEU A 249 4.55 14.89 -27.21
CA LEU A 249 4.20 16.15 -26.54
C LEU A 249 5.43 17.06 -26.44
N THR A 250 5.38 18.24 -27.05
CA THR A 250 6.51 19.20 -27.12
C THR A 250 6.20 20.59 -26.55
N ARG A 251 4.94 20.93 -26.27
CA ARG A 251 4.56 22.29 -25.84
C ARG A 251 5.11 22.67 -24.45
N ASP A 252 4.99 21.74 -23.50
CA ASP A 252 5.30 21.98 -22.08
C ASP A 252 6.39 21.03 -21.54
N VAL A 253 7.09 20.37 -22.46
CA VAL A 253 8.16 19.40 -22.19
C VAL A 253 9.43 19.88 -22.88
N GLN A 254 10.45 20.16 -22.09
CA GLN A 254 11.79 20.53 -22.54
C GLN A 254 12.68 19.29 -22.53
N LYS A 255 13.51 19.17 -23.56
CA LYS A 255 14.49 18.11 -23.71
C LYS A 255 15.87 18.76 -23.77
N GLN A 256 16.77 18.35 -22.88
CA GLN A 256 18.12 18.88 -22.79
C GLN A 256 19.13 17.72 -22.91
N PRO A 257 20.11 17.80 -23.83
CA PRO A 257 21.14 16.78 -23.93
C PRO A 257 22.05 16.79 -22.70
N ILE A 258 22.41 15.62 -22.19
CA ILE A 258 23.25 15.40 -21.00
C ILE A 258 24.37 14.41 -21.31
N ASP A 259 25.47 14.42 -20.57
CA ASP A 259 26.50 13.40 -20.75
C ASP A 259 26.11 12.05 -20.10
N HIS A 260 26.90 11.01 -20.37
CA HIS A 260 26.75 9.67 -19.78
C HIS A 260 26.97 9.62 -18.25
N ARG A 261 27.42 10.71 -17.62
CA ARG A 261 27.64 10.86 -16.16
C ARG A 261 26.59 11.77 -15.50
N GLY A 262 25.64 12.32 -16.27
CA GLY A 262 24.64 13.27 -15.81
C GLY A 262 25.15 14.69 -15.58
N ALA A 263 26.36 15.04 -16.03
CA ALA A 263 26.89 16.40 -16.02
C ALA A 263 26.66 17.11 -17.38
N GLU A 264 26.50 18.43 -17.35
CA GLU A 264 26.25 19.22 -18.55
C GLU A 264 27.55 19.43 -19.36
N LYS A 265 27.49 19.01 -20.64
CA LYS A 265 28.49 19.08 -21.74
C LYS A 265 29.68 18.11 -21.69
N GLY A 266 29.72 17.21 -22.68
CA GLY A 266 30.87 16.38 -23.06
C GLY A 266 31.51 16.83 -24.39
N HIS A 267 32.80 16.53 -24.55
CA HIS A 267 33.63 16.92 -25.70
C HIS A 267 33.31 16.09 -26.96
N ALA A 268 33.51 16.67 -28.15
CA ALA A 268 33.37 15.96 -29.44
C ALA A 268 34.40 14.81 -29.58
N TYR A 269 33.94 13.68 -30.13
CA TYR A 269 34.77 12.53 -30.48
C TYR A 269 35.78 12.87 -31.57
N THR A 270 36.86 12.10 -31.62
CA THR A 270 37.88 12.24 -32.67
C THR A 270 37.42 11.56 -33.96
N ASP A 271 37.82 12.07 -35.12
CA ASP A 271 37.50 11.46 -36.44
C ASP A 271 37.89 9.97 -36.52
N GLU A 272 38.91 9.58 -35.76
CA GLU A 272 39.40 8.20 -35.63
C GLU A 272 38.42 7.29 -34.87
N GLU A 273 37.69 7.82 -33.90
CA GLU A 273 36.64 7.11 -33.16
C GLU A 273 35.34 7.03 -33.97
N LEU A 274 35.04 8.05 -34.78
CA LEU A 274 33.91 8.09 -35.71
C LEU A 274 34.04 7.06 -36.84
N THR A 275 35.25 6.92 -37.40
CA THR A 275 35.52 5.99 -38.51
C THR A 275 35.37 4.51 -38.09
N GLU A 276 35.68 4.16 -36.84
CA GLU A 276 35.49 2.80 -36.33
C GLU A 276 34.01 2.43 -36.12
N LEU A 277 33.14 3.43 -35.97
CA LEU A 277 31.71 3.26 -35.69
C LEU A 277 30.88 3.15 -36.98
N GLU A 278 31.20 3.94 -38.01
CA GLU A 278 30.48 3.94 -39.30
C GLU A 278 30.63 2.61 -40.08
N TYR A 279 31.65 1.81 -39.80
CA TYR A 279 31.91 0.58 -40.55
C TYR A 279 31.27 -0.70 -39.97
N ALA A 280 30.95 -0.73 -38.68
CA ALA A 280 30.29 -1.89 -38.05
C ALA A 280 28.91 -2.22 -38.69
N ASP A 281 28.37 -1.29 -39.47
CA ASP A 281 27.07 -1.35 -40.14
C ASP A 281 27.11 -1.86 -41.60
N ARG A 282 28.29 -2.21 -42.14
CA ARG A 282 28.36 -2.80 -43.50
C ARG A 282 27.89 -4.27 -43.52
N PRO A 283 26.97 -4.64 -44.42
CA PRO A 283 26.49 -6.03 -44.54
C PRO A 283 27.66 -6.97 -44.88
N LYS A 284 27.68 -8.15 -44.26
CA LYS A 284 28.60 -9.24 -44.65
C LYS A 284 28.36 -9.58 -46.13
N LEU A 285 29.42 -9.97 -46.86
CA LEU A 285 29.31 -10.50 -48.22
C LEU A 285 28.24 -11.62 -48.27
N SER A 286 27.57 -11.78 -49.41
CA SER A 286 26.61 -12.87 -49.55
C SER A 286 27.32 -14.22 -49.43
N ALA A 287 26.60 -15.26 -48.99
CA ALA A 287 27.20 -16.59 -48.77
C ALA A 287 27.83 -17.18 -50.06
N GLU A 288 27.38 -16.76 -51.24
CA GLU A 288 27.95 -17.15 -52.53
C GLU A 288 29.26 -16.41 -52.82
N GLU A 289 29.30 -15.10 -52.57
CA GLU A 289 30.52 -14.28 -52.72
C GLU A 289 31.59 -14.67 -51.70
N GLN A 290 31.20 -14.96 -50.46
CA GLN A 290 32.10 -15.45 -49.41
C GLN A 290 32.68 -16.81 -49.77
N ALA A 291 31.86 -17.76 -50.25
CA ALA A 291 32.34 -19.08 -50.66
C ALA A 291 33.29 -19.04 -51.86
N GLN A 292 33.07 -18.10 -52.79
CA GLN A 292 33.95 -17.90 -53.94
C GLN A 292 35.28 -17.27 -53.52
N LEU A 293 35.24 -16.24 -52.67
CA LEU A 293 36.42 -15.64 -52.06
C LEU A 293 37.24 -16.71 -51.32
N ASP A 294 36.61 -17.47 -50.41
CA ASP A 294 37.24 -18.54 -49.63
C ASP A 294 37.92 -19.61 -50.52
N ALA A 295 37.31 -19.95 -51.67
CA ALA A 295 37.86 -20.89 -52.63
C ALA A 295 39.08 -20.34 -53.40
N ASP A 296 39.07 -19.04 -53.72
CA ASP A 296 40.18 -18.36 -54.39
C ASP A 296 41.42 -18.31 -53.47
N TRP A 297 41.23 -18.05 -52.17
CA TRP A 297 42.31 -18.10 -51.16
C TRP A 297 42.90 -19.48 -50.91
N LEU A 298 42.09 -20.54 -51.03
CA LEU A 298 42.52 -21.93 -50.82
C LEU A 298 43.25 -22.51 -52.04
N SER A 299 42.96 -22.00 -53.24
CA SER A 299 43.38 -22.62 -54.51
C SER A 299 44.69 -22.07 -55.08
N ALA A 300 45.07 -20.83 -54.75
CA ALA A 300 46.32 -20.24 -55.20
C ALA A 300 47.02 -19.57 -54.05
N GLY A 301 48.28 -19.95 -53.79
CA GLY A 301 49.18 -19.17 -52.93
C GLY A 301 49.57 -17.82 -53.54
N GLN A 302 48.64 -17.13 -54.21
CA GLN A 302 48.75 -15.81 -54.80
C GLN A 302 47.72 -14.88 -54.20
N VAL A 303 48.21 -13.98 -53.33
CA VAL A 303 47.46 -12.85 -52.82
C VAL A 303 47.81 -11.67 -53.70
N GLU A 304 46.92 -11.24 -54.59
CA GLU A 304 47.11 -9.95 -55.26
C GLU A 304 46.89 -8.83 -54.22
N ARG A 305 47.59 -7.71 -54.43
CA ARG A 305 47.82 -6.65 -53.43
C ARG A 305 46.54 -5.95 -52.93
N GLY A 306 45.41 -6.17 -53.60
CA GLY A 306 44.09 -5.64 -53.23
C GLY A 306 43.28 -6.55 -52.30
N ASP A 307 43.45 -7.87 -52.39
CA ASP A 307 42.49 -8.81 -51.80
C ASP A 307 42.75 -9.11 -50.32
N PHE A 308 43.96 -8.83 -49.81
CA PHE A 308 44.33 -9.17 -48.42
C PHE A 308 43.42 -8.50 -47.40
N HIS A 309 43.04 -7.24 -47.60
CA HIS A 309 42.13 -6.56 -46.69
C HIS A 309 40.72 -7.14 -46.80
N ASP A 310 40.24 -7.41 -48.03
CA ASP A 310 38.93 -8.01 -48.28
C ASP A 310 38.76 -9.38 -47.61
N ALA A 311 39.84 -10.18 -47.54
CA ALA A 311 39.85 -11.44 -46.79
C ALA A 311 39.79 -11.28 -45.27
N LEU A 312 40.37 -10.20 -44.74
CA LEU A 312 40.24 -9.86 -43.31
C LEU A 312 38.83 -9.41 -42.97
N GLU A 313 38.13 -8.81 -43.93
CA GLU A 313 36.77 -8.29 -43.77
C GLU A 313 35.68 -9.36 -43.86
N ALA A 314 35.95 -10.47 -44.55
CA ALA A 314 34.97 -11.53 -44.80
C ALA A 314 34.56 -12.32 -43.54
N HIS A 315 35.44 -12.41 -42.53
CA HIS A 315 35.19 -13.18 -41.31
C HIS A 315 35.26 -12.31 -40.05
N ASP A 316 34.65 -12.74 -38.95
CA ASP A 316 34.66 -11.97 -37.68
C ASP A 316 36.08 -11.88 -37.09
N VAL A 317 36.87 -12.93 -37.27
CA VAL A 317 38.27 -13.03 -36.81
C VAL A 317 39.11 -13.81 -37.81
N VAL A 318 40.24 -13.24 -38.24
CA VAL A 318 41.20 -13.93 -39.11
C VAL A 318 42.54 -14.13 -38.39
N PHE A 319 43.00 -15.37 -38.35
CA PHE A 319 44.32 -15.77 -37.84
C PHE A 319 45.29 -15.87 -39.01
N VAL A 320 46.27 -14.98 -39.07
CA VAL A 320 47.27 -14.95 -40.15
C VAL A 320 48.62 -15.41 -39.63
N LEU A 321 49.16 -16.47 -40.24
CA LEU A 321 50.53 -16.93 -40.01
C LEU A 321 51.47 -16.34 -41.06
N PHE A 322 52.38 -15.46 -40.64
CA PHE A 322 53.48 -14.97 -41.45
C PHE A 322 54.72 -15.86 -41.26
N CYS A 323 55.21 -16.45 -42.36
CA CYS A 323 56.34 -17.38 -42.32
C CYS A 323 57.18 -17.34 -43.60
N ILE A 324 58.44 -17.76 -43.52
CA ILE A 324 59.30 -18.02 -44.68
C ILE A 324 59.44 -19.54 -44.86
N ARG A 325 59.02 -20.09 -46.00
CA ARG A 325 59.04 -21.55 -46.25
C ARG A 325 60.42 -22.21 -46.08
N SER A 326 61.50 -21.50 -46.39
CA SER A 326 62.87 -22.01 -46.27
C SER A 326 63.39 -22.06 -44.82
N ALA A 327 62.82 -21.25 -43.91
CA ALA A 327 63.28 -21.14 -42.53
C ALA A 327 62.91 -22.39 -41.69
N ALA A 328 63.88 -22.92 -40.94
CA ALA A 328 63.69 -24.10 -40.09
C ALA A 328 62.52 -23.95 -39.07
N PRO A 329 62.36 -22.83 -38.33
CA PRO A 329 61.20 -22.61 -37.46
C PRO A 329 59.84 -22.77 -38.15
N CYS A 330 59.75 -22.28 -39.39
CA CYS A 330 58.55 -22.34 -40.21
C CYS A 330 58.26 -23.77 -40.69
N LYS A 331 59.29 -24.49 -41.15
CA LYS A 331 59.17 -25.89 -41.59
C LYS A 331 58.67 -26.79 -40.46
N MET A 332 59.13 -26.56 -39.24
CA MET A 332 58.69 -27.32 -38.07
C MET A 332 57.23 -27.09 -37.74
N MET A 333 56.77 -25.83 -37.77
CA MET A 333 55.40 -25.49 -37.37
C MET A 333 54.35 -25.84 -38.44
N MET A 334 54.76 -25.95 -39.70
CA MET A 334 53.86 -26.08 -40.85
C MET A 334 52.89 -27.26 -40.78
N PRO A 335 53.30 -28.50 -40.44
CA PRO A 335 52.37 -29.63 -40.41
C PRO A 335 51.25 -29.47 -39.39
N ALA A 336 51.52 -28.82 -38.26
CA ALA A 336 50.52 -28.53 -37.24
C ALA A 336 49.59 -27.39 -37.67
N TRP A 337 50.16 -26.34 -38.29
CA TRP A 337 49.39 -25.20 -38.80
C TRP A 337 48.41 -25.62 -39.90
N VAL A 338 48.86 -26.35 -40.93
CA VAL A 338 48.01 -26.77 -42.07
C VAL A 338 46.83 -27.62 -41.60
N ARG A 339 47.06 -28.50 -40.61
CA ARG A 339 45.98 -29.29 -40.01
C ARG A 339 45.01 -28.41 -39.24
N TRP A 340 45.52 -27.51 -38.40
CA TRP A 340 44.72 -26.62 -37.57
C TRP A 340 43.89 -25.63 -38.40
N SER A 341 44.50 -24.98 -39.40
CA SER A 341 43.82 -24.03 -40.29
C SER A 341 42.70 -24.71 -41.06
N LYS A 342 42.91 -25.94 -41.52
CA LYS A 342 41.86 -26.74 -42.17
C LYS A 342 40.68 -27.02 -41.22
N ASP A 343 40.96 -27.35 -39.96
CA ASP A 343 39.91 -27.61 -38.96
C ASP A 343 39.13 -26.34 -38.57
N VAL A 344 39.77 -25.17 -38.60
CA VAL A 344 39.12 -23.87 -38.40
C VAL A 344 38.25 -23.51 -39.62
N ASN A 345 38.83 -23.52 -40.82
CA ASN A 345 38.18 -23.07 -42.05
C ASN A 345 37.00 -23.98 -42.46
N GLU A 346 37.10 -25.29 -42.22
CA GLU A 346 35.99 -26.24 -42.46
C GLU A 346 34.98 -26.27 -41.29
N GLY A 347 35.14 -25.38 -40.31
CA GLY A 347 34.21 -25.20 -39.19
C GLY A 347 34.14 -26.38 -38.21
N ARG A 348 35.16 -27.26 -38.18
CA ARG A 348 35.27 -28.37 -37.22
C ARG A 348 35.63 -27.89 -35.82
N LEU A 349 36.35 -26.77 -35.71
CA LEU A 349 36.66 -26.11 -34.44
C LEU A 349 35.63 -25.02 -34.14
N VAL A 350 34.74 -25.30 -33.19
CA VAL A 350 33.73 -24.32 -32.74
C VAL A 350 34.33 -23.45 -31.64
N MET A 351 34.53 -22.17 -31.96
CA MET A 351 34.97 -21.15 -31.00
C MET A 351 33.76 -20.32 -30.59
N LYS A 352 33.56 -20.17 -29.28
CA LYS A 352 32.48 -19.35 -28.72
C LYS A 352 33.04 -18.06 -28.15
N ASP A 353 32.37 -16.97 -28.47
CA ASP A 353 32.68 -15.64 -27.95
C ASP A 353 32.21 -15.49 -26.48
N ALA A 354 32.42 -14.31 -25.90
CA ALA A 354 32.03 -14.01 -24.52
C ALA A 354 30.50 -14.15 -24.28
N ASP A 355 29.70 -13.99 -25.33
CA ASP A 355 28.24 -14.10 -25.32
C ASP A 355 27.75 -15.54 -25.55
N GLY A 356 28.67 -16.48 -25.81
CA GLY A 356 28.36 -17.88 -26.09
C GLY A 356 27.92 -18.16 -27.54
N ALA A 357 28.00 -17.16 -28.42
CA ALA A 357 27.73 -17.27 -29.85
C ALA A 357 28.96 -17.81 -30.60
N ARG A 358 28.73 -18.50 -31.73
CA ARG A 358 29.80 -19.14 -32.52
C ARG A 358 30.51 -18.11 -33.38
N ALA A 359 31.74 -17.73 -33.03
CA ALA A 359 32.61 -16.85 -33.84
C ALA A 359 32.84 -17.41 -35.26
N ASP A 360 32.66 -16.57 -36.28
CA ASP A 360 33.11 -16.88 -37.64
C ASP A 360 34.61 -16.60 -37.73
N ALA A 361 35.41 -17.67 -37.66
CA ALA A 361 36.86 -17.60 -37.57
C ALA A 361 37.51 -18.23 -38.79
N TRP A 362 38.54 -17.57 -39.32
CA TRP A 362 39.29 -18.03 -40.48
C TRP A 362 40.78 -18.05 -40.22
N ALA A 363 41.51 -18.95 -40.89
CA ALA A 363 42.95 -19.09 -40.77
C ALA A 363 43.63 -19.00 -42.14
N LEU A 364 44.60 -18.09 -42.26
CA LEU A 364 45.35 -17.79 -43.47
C LEU A 364 46.85 -17.95 -43.26
N GLN A 365 47.57 -18.37 -44.30
CA GLN A 365 49.02 -18.45 -44.29
C GLN A 365 49.61 -17.50 -45.35
N VAL A 366 50.58 -16.67 -44.93
CA VAL A 366 51.32 -15.77 -45.82
C VAL A 366 52.80 -16.18 -45.86
N ASN A 367 53.31 -16.42 -47.07
CA ASN A 367 54.73 -16.71 -47.29
C ASN A 367 55.50 -15.41 -47.53
N CYS A 368 56.40 -15.04 -46.62
CA CYS A 368 57.22 -13.82 -46.73
C CYS A 368 58.59 -14.04 -47.40
N GLY A 369 58.82 -15.21 -48.00
CA GLY A 369 60.06 -15.52 -48.73
C GLY A 369 60.11 -14.90 -50.14
N ALA A 370 61.23 -15.08 -50.83
CA ALA A 370 61.45 -14.54 -52.19
C ALA A 370 60.43 -15.04 -53.25
N GLU A 371 59.87 -16.24 -53.05
CA GLU A 371 58.83 -16.84 -53.90
C GLU A 371 57.40 -16.57 -53.37
N GLY A 372 57.21 -15.58 -52.49
CA GLY A 372 55.92 -15.26 -51.85
C GLY A 372 55.57 -13.77 -51.93
N PHE A 373 55.16 -13.17 -50.81
CA PHE A 373 54.71 -11.78 -50.68
C PHE A 373 55.62 -11.00 -49.71
N PRO A 374 56.92 -10.80 -50.03
CA PRO A 374 57.82 -10.06 -49.16
C PRO A 374 57.33 -8.61 -48.93
N GLU A 375 56.74 -7.99 -49.95
CA GLU A 375 56.22 -6.63 -49.91
C GLU A 375 55.02 -6.48 -48.96
N LEU A 376 54.13 -7.48 -48.90
CA LEU A 376 53.00 -7.48 -47.95
C LEU A 376 53.50 -7.60 -46.50
N CYS A 377 54.50 -8.44 -46.27
CA CYS A 377 55.07 -8.62 -44.92
C CYS A 377 55.83 -7.38 -44.44
N GLU A 378 56.45 -6.63 -45.37
CA GLU A 378 57.06 -5.33 -45.09
C GLU A 378 56.02 -4.26 -44.75
N GLN A 379 54.93 -4.16 -45.54
CA GLN A 379 53.79 -3.28 -45.26
C GLN A 379 53.15 -3.59 -43.90
N GLU A 380 52.98 -4.88 -43.59
CA GLU A 380 52.47 -5.34 -42.31
C GLU A 380 53.50 -5.26 -41.16
N SER A 381 54.68 -4.67 -41.41
CA SER A 381 55.78 -4.48 -40.45
C SER A 381 56.16 -5.77 -39.70
N VAL A 382 56.22 -6.89 -40.41
CA VAL A 382 56.58 -8.21 -39.84
C VAL A 382 58.11 -8.32 -39.75
N THR A 383 58.64 -8.30 -38.53
CA THR A 383 60.09 -8.32 -38.27
C THR A 383 60.62 -9.67 -37.79
N ARG A 384 59.73 -10.65 -37.55
CA ARG A 384 60.05 -11.94 -36.90
C ARG A 384 59.29 -13.07 -37.59
N PHE A 385 59.91 -14.24 -37.74
CA PHE A 385 59.27 -15.44 -38.29
C PHE A 385 59.52 -16.67 -37.38
N PRO A 386 58.52 -17.53 -37.15
CA PRO A 386 57.11 -17.33 -37.49
C PRO A 386 56.46 -16.24 -36.64
N LEU A 387 55.51 -15.51 -37.22
CA LEU A 387 54.64 -14.59 -36.49
C LEU A 387 53.19 -14.98 -36.71
N LEU A 388 52.49 -15.28 -35.62
CA LEU A 388 51.06 -15.48 -35.63
C LEU A 388 50.37 -14.21 -35.18
N ARG A 389 49.47 -13.71 -36.02
CA ARG A 389 48.79 -12.43 -35.81
C ARG A 389 47.29 -12.63 -35.93
N LEU A 390 46.56 -12.02 -35.02
CA LEU A 390 45.12 -11.96 -35.02
C LEU A 390 44.66 -10.65 -35.63
N TYR A 391 43.83 -10.72 -36.65
CA TYR A 391 43.11 -9.60 -37.20
C TYR A 391 41.64 -9.74 -36.77
N PRO A 392 41.13 -8.89 -35.85
CA PRO A 392 39.69 -8.70 -35.78
C PRO A 392 39.18 -8.14 -37.09
N ARG A 393 37.93 -8.44 -37.43
CA ARG A 393 37.22 -7.70 -38.47
C ARG A 393 37.29 -6.20 -38.14
N SER A 394 37.85 -5.44 -39.06
CA SER A 394 38.02 -4.00 -38.93
C SER A 394 38.25 -3.43 -40.31
N VAL A 395 37.67 -2.26 -40.55
CA VAL A 395 37.92 -1.56 -41.79
C VAL A 395 38.39 -0.19 -41.49
N THR A 396 39.69 -0.10 -41.63
CA THR A 396 40.41 1.13 -41.58
C THR A 396 40.93 1.32 -43.00
N GLU A 397 40.60 2.45 -43.63
CA GLU A 397 41.39 2.97 -44.77
C GLU A 397 42.81 3.36 -44.35
N ARG A 398 43.23 3.05 -43.11
CA ARG A 398 44.63 3.11 -42.69
C ARG A 398 45.43 2.14 -43.57
N ALA A 399 46.67 2.52 -43.86
CA ALA A 399 47.61 1.67 -44.60
C ALA A 399 47.87 0.28 -43.97
N LYS A 400 47.34 0.01 -42.75
CA LYS A 400 47.52 -1.22 -41.98
C LYS A 400 46.32 -1.52 -41.08
N ALA A 401 45.75 -2.72 -41.19
CA ALA A 401 44.62 -3.19 -40.37
C ALA A 401 45.01 -3.36 -38.89
N PRO A 402 44.11 -3.09 -37.91
CA PRO A 402 44.42 -3.31 -36.51
C PRO A 402 44.61 -4.79 -36.23
N HIS A 403 45.64 -5.10 -35.47
CA HIS A 403 46.06 -6.47 -35.25
C HIS A 403 46.66 -6.66 -33.88
N ARG A 404 46.65 -7.91 -33.42
CA ARG A 404 47.32 -8.32 -32.19
C ARG A 404 48.30 -9.45 -32.49
N ASP A 405 49.57 -9.19 -32.25
CA ASP A 405 50.60 -10.22 -32.30
C ASP A 405 50.36 -11.22 -31.16
N LEU A 406 50.11 -12.47 -31.54
CA LEU A 406 49.92 -13.54 -30.59
C LEU A 406 51.29 -14.05 -30.15
N LYS A 407 51.52 -14.05 -28.83
CA LYS A 407 52.75 -14.56 -28.25
C LYS A 407 52.72 -16.08 -28.28
N PHE A 408 53.17 -16.64 -29.40
CA PHE A 408 53.47 -18.06 -29.51
C PHE A 408 54.89 -18.30 -29.00
N ALA A 409 55.01 -18.93 -27.83
CA ALA A 409 56.28 -19.46 -27.36
C ALA A 409 56.34 -20.92 -27.82
N PHE A 410 57.31 -21.24 -28.68
CA PHE A 410 57.68 -22.64 -28.87
C PHE A 410 57.99 -23.24 -27.49
N PRO A 411 57.51 -24.44 -27.16
CA PRO A 411 57.98 -25.18 -26.00
C PRO A 411 59.51 -25.11 -25.90
N ALA A 412 60.05 -24.84 -24.71
CA ALA A 412 61.50 -24.69 -24.50
C ALA A 412 62.39 -25.81 -25.14
N PRO A 413 61.96 -27.10 -25.20
CA PRO A 413 62.71 -28.15 -25.90
C PRO A 413 62.87 -27.91 -27.41
N ILE A 414 61.92 -27.20 -28.02
CA ILE A 414 61.90 -26.89 -29.46
C ILE A 414 62.87 -25.75 -29.76
N LEU A 415 62.87 -24.69 -28.94
CA LEU A 415 63.86 -23.61 -29.04
C LEU A 415 65.29 -24.13 -28.90
N LEU A 416 65.53 -25.02 -27.93
CA LEU A 416 66.82 -25.68 -27.72
C LEU A 416 67.25 -26.57 -28.91
N ALA A 417 66.32 -27.30 -29.51
CA ALA A 417 66.63 -28.16 -30.65
C ALA A 417 66.85 -27.38 -31.96
N MET A 418 66.25 -26.20 -32.09
CA MET A 418 66.38 -25.31 -33.25
C MET A 418 67.75 -24.61 -33.33
N ASP A 419 68.39 -24.32 -32.19
CA ASP A 419 69.76 -23.79 -32.14
C ASP A 419 70.83 -24.88 -32.40
N MET A 420 70.50 -26.15 -32.18
CA MET A 420 71.48 -27.24 -32.15
C MET A 420 71.56 -28.08 -33.43
N PHE A 421 70.48 -28.15 -34.23
CA PHE A 421 70.43 -28.98 -35.43
C PHE A 421 69.85 -28.19 -36.61
N GLU A 422 70.72 -27.51 -37.36
CA GLU A 422 70.35 -26.92 -38.67
C GLU A 422 69.95 -28.04 -39.65
N GLY A 423 68.64 -28.25 -39.78
CA GLY A 423 68.06 -28.87 -40.96
C GLY A 423 67.79 -30.38 -40.93
N MET A 424 67.91 -31.07 -39.78
CA MET A 424 67.61 -32.51 -39.73
C MET A 424 66.78 -32.89 -38.50
N MET A 425 65.51 -32.46 -38.46
CA MET A 425 64.50 -33.09 -37.60
C MET A 425 63.17 -33.23 -38.32
N ILE A 426 62.66 -34.46 -38.39
CA ILE A 426 61.27 -34.76 -38.72
C ILE A 426 60.47 -34.48 -37.45
N MET A 427 59.43 -33.65 -37.54
CA MET A 427 58.50 -33.40 -36.42
C MET A 427 57.93 -34.73 -35.90
N ASP A 428 58.18 -35.05 -34.63
CA ASP A 428 57.47 -36.14 -33.94
C ASP A 428 55.96 -35.83 -33.96
N PRO A 429 55.07 -36.78 -34.32
CA PRO A 429 53.62 -36.58 -34.27
C PRO A 429 53.11 -36.05 -32.93
N LYS A 430 53.77 -36.37 -31.81
CA LYS A 430 53.43 -35.80 -30.49
C LYS A 430 53.67 -34.30 -30.40
N MET A 431 54.74 -33.82 -31.03
CA MET A 431 55.12 -32.41 -31.03
C MET A 431 54.22 -31.58 -31.96
N ALA A 432 53.80 -32.16 -33.08
CA ALA A 432 52.79 -31.57 -33.96
C ALA A 432 51.43 -31.42 -33.23
N GLN A 433 51.04 -32.41 -32.44
CA GLN A 433 49.80 -32.35 -31.64
C GLN A 433 49.88 -31.28 -30.54
N GLN A 434 51.02 -31.13 -29.87
CA GLN A 434 51.21 -30.07 -28.86
C GLN A 434 51.08 -28.66 -29.46
N CYS A 435 51.59 -28.45 -30.67
CA CYS A 435 51.44 -27.18 -31.39
C CYS A 435 49.97 -26.92 -31.76
N TYR A 436 49.25 -27.95 -32.24
CA TYR A 436 47.82 -27.89 -32.54
C TYR A 436 46.99 -27.50 -31.30
N ASP A 437 47.26 -28.12 -30.16
CA ASP A 437 46.54 -27.82 -28.91
C ASP A 437 46.86 -26.41 -28.37
N ALA A 438 48.07 -25.91 -28.63
CA ALA A 438 48.46 -24.55 -28.28
C ALA A 438 47.73 -23.51 -29.15
N PHE A 439 47.64 -23.72 -30.47
CA PHE A 439 46.87 -22.84 -31.36
C PHE A 439 45.39 -22.81 -30.97
N THR A 440 44.82 -23.98 -30.67
CA THR A 440 43.41 -24.09 -30.27
C THR A 440 43.14 -23.34 -28.97
N ARG A 441 43.96 -23.53 -27.93
CA ARG A 441 43.78 -22.81 -26.66
C ARG A 441 43.91 -21.30 -26.83
N MET A 442 44.94 -20.86 -27.55
CA MET A 442 45.17 -19.44 -27.80
C MET A 442 44.02 -18.81 -28.59
N ALA A 443 43.53 -19.47 -29.65
CA ALA A 443 42.41 -18.97 -30.45
C ALA A 443 41.13 -18.89 -29.62
N VAL A 444 40.81 -19.95 -28.86
CA VAL A 444 39.63 -19.98 -27.99
C VAL A 444 39.71 -18.92 -26.89
N ASP A 445 40.86 -18.72 -26.24
CA ASP A 445 41.00 -17.72 -25.17
C ASP A 445 40.86 -16.29 -25.70
N VAL A 446 41.39 -16.02 -26.90
CA VAL A 446 41.27 -14.71 -27.55
C VAL A 446 39.83 -14.43 -27.98
N VAL A 447 39.12 -15.45 -28.48
CA VAL A 447 37.72 -15.34 -28.91
C VAL A 447 36.78 -15.22 -27.70
N LYS A 448 36.98 -16.02 -26.64
CA LYS A 448 36.18 -15.97 -25.40
C LYS A 448 36.23 -14.63 -24.67
N GLY A 449 37.30 -13.86 -24.85
CA GLY A 449 37.44 -12.52 -24.28
C GLY A 449 36.79 -11.41 -25.10
N ARG A 450 36.07 -11.72 -26.19
CA ARG A 450 35.52 -10.76 -27.14
C ARG A 450 34.03 -10.98 -27.35
N HIS A 451 33.31 -9.90 -27.65
CA HIS A 451 31.92 -9.91 -28.09
C HIS A 451 31.94 -9.76 -29.62
N LEU A 452 31.84 -10.87 -30.36
CA LEU A 452 32.03 -10.88 -31.82
C LEU A 452 30.70 -10.89 -32.59
N HIS A 453 29.64 -11.45 -31.97
CA HIS A 453 28.28 -11.50 -32.55
C HIS A 453 27.37 -10.36 -32.14
N THR A 454 27.96 -9.32 -31.57
CA THR A 454 27.28 -8.04 -31.45
C THR A 454 27.26 -7.39 -32.83
N HIS A 455 26.23 -7.70 -33.64
CA HIS A 455 25.60 -6.66 -34.46
C HIS A 455 24.91 -5.65 -33.52
N VAL A 456 25.72 -5.05 -32.66
CA VAL A 456 25.41 -3.90 -31.85
C VAL A 456 26.10 -2.79 -32.60
N THR A 457 25.34 -2.21 -33.54
CA THR A 457 25.50 -0.82 -33.92
C THR A 457 25.72 -0.05 -32.62
N LYS A 458 26.96 0.34 -32.32
CA LYS A 458 27.24 1.29 -31.25
C LYS A 458 26.74 2.62 -31.79
N HIS A 459 25.47 2.89 -31.48
CA HIS A 459 24.71 4.00 -31.99
C HIS A 459 25.42 5.34 -31.71
N ASP A 460 25.31 6.30 -32.64
CA ASP A 460 25.44 7.76 -32.41
C ASP A 460 24.58 8.27 -31.22
N VAL A 461 23.71 7.42 -30.67
CA VAL A 461 22.74 7.71 -29.60
C VAL A 461 23.39 7.80 -28.22
N PHE A 462 24.57 7.22 -28.01
CA PHE A 462 25.21 7.16 -26.70
C PHE A 462 26.24 8.29 -26.45
N GLU A 463 26.41 9.20 -27.42
CA GLU A 463 27.18 10.44 -27.25
C GLU A 463 26.55 11.35 -26.17
N GLU A 464 25.23 11.29 -26.04
CA GLU A 464 24.41 12.12 -25.17
C GLU A 464 23.19 11.35 -24.61
N GLY A 465 22.96 11.47 -23.31
CA GLY A 465 21.66 11.18 -22.72
C GLY A 465 20.68 12.33 -22.94
N CYS A 466 19.44 12.13 -22.51
CA CYS A 466 18.42 13.16 -22.55
C CYS A 466 17.77 13.39 -21.19
N ARG A 467 17.81 14.64 -20.74
CA ARG A 467 17.01 15.12 -19.63
C ARG A 467 15.69 15.65 -20.16
N VAL A 468 14.62 14.99 -19.79
CA VAL A 468 13.24 15.37 -20.12
C VAL A 468 12.62 16.01 -18.88
N SER A 469 12.34 17.30 -18.95
CA SER A 469 11.74 18.06 -17.86
C SER A 469 10.54 18.86 -18.33
N GLY A 470 9.52 18.99 -17.49
CA GLY A 470 8.33 19.74 -17.85
C GLY A 470 7.10 19.33 -17.08
N HIS A 471 5.94 19.67 -17.63
CA HIS A 471 4.66 19.29 -17.08
C HIS A 471 3.68 18.89 -18.19
N ILE A 472 2.73 18.02 -17.87
CA ILE A 472 1.67 17.61 -18.77
C ILE A 472 0.35 17.65 -18.01
N ASP A 473 -0.66 18.27 -18.61
CA ASP A 473 -2.03 18.24 -18.10
C ASP A 473 -2.78 17.06 -18.72
N VAL A 474 -3.16 16.10 -17.88
CA VAL A 474 -3.89 14.89 -18.27
C VAL A 474 -5.28 14.87 -17.66
N PRO A 475 -6.29 14.26 -18.30
CA PRO A 475 -7.58 14.02 -17.66
C PRO A 475 -7.40 13.24 -16.34
N ARG A 476 -8.28 13.49 -15.35
CA ARG A 476 -8.27 12.78 -14.05
C ARG A 476 -8.81 11.36 -14.14
N VAL A 477 -8.20 10.55 -15.00
CA VAL A 477 -8.46 9.12 -15.10
C VAL A 477 -7.17 8.33 -15.08
N PRO A 478 -7.21 7.05 -14.69
CA PRO A 478 -6.05 6.19 -14.74
C PRO A 478 -5.43 6.19 -16.14
N GLY A 479 -4.10 6.22 -16.19
CA GLY A 479 -3.38 6.38 -17.43
C GLY A 479 -1.91 5.98 -17.31
N THR A 480 -1.20 6.08 -18.42
CA THR A 480 0.22 5.77 -18.49
C THR A 480 0.98 6.82 -19.28
N ILE A 481 2.06 7.33 -18.71
CA ILE A 481 3.05 8.13 -19.41
C ILE A 481 4.17 7.20 -19.83
N HIS A 482 4.58 7.27 -21.08
CA HIS A 482 5.66 6.45 -21.61
C HIS A 482 6.71 7.33 -22.27
N ILE A 483 7.96 7.15 -21.86
CA ILE A 483 9.13 7.73 -22.53
C ILE A 483 9.80 6.59 -23.28
N HIS A 484 9.85 6.70 -24.59
CA HIS A 484 10.37 5.66 -25.45
C HIS A 484 11.16 6.25 -26.61
N ALA A 485 12.05 5.43 -27.15
CA ALA A 485 12.80 5.75 -28.34
C ALA A 485 11.92 5.59 -29.58
N LYS A 486 11.91 6.60 -30.44
CA LYS A 486 11.28 6.54 -31.76
C LYS A 486 12.27 7.07 -32.79
N SER A 487 12.36 6.39 -33.94
CA SER A 487 13.16 6.88 -35.07
C SER A 487 12.67 8.27 -35.51
N ALA A 488 13.59 9.18 -35.80
CA ALA A 488 13.31 10.56 -36.16
C ALA A 488 14.15 10.98 -37.38
N GLY A 489 13.51 11.59 -38.39
CA GLY A 489 14.18 12.04 -39.62
C GLY A 489 14.64 10.88 -40.52
N ASP A 490 15.81 11.05 -41.14
CA ASP A 490 16.41 10.09 -42.09
C ASP A 490 17.22 8.98 -41.39
N HIS A 491 17.42 9.07 -40.07
CA HIS A 491 18.15 8.07 -39.29
C HIS A 491 17.19 7.06 -38.63
N VAL A 492 17.38 5.79 -38.96
CA VAL A 492 16.59 4.68 -38.41
C VAL A 492 17.26 4.17 -37.14
N LEU A 493 16.64 4.45 -35.99
CA LEU A 493 17.09 3.93 -34.70
C LEU A 493 16.61 2.49 -34.53
N ASN A 494 17.53 1.56 -34.29
CA ASN A 494 17.17 0.21 -33.86
C ASN A 494 16.64 0.24 -32.42
N THR A 495 15.32 0.29 -32.30
CA THR A 495 14.64 0.43 -31.02
C THR A 495 14.79 -0.78 -30.10
N ALA A 496 15.30 -1.92 -30.57
CA ALA A 496 15.50 -3.12 -29.76
C ALA A 496 16.69 -3.01 -28.79
N PHE A 497 17.66 -2.14 -29.09
CA PHE A 497 18.88 -1.94 -28.31
C PHE A 497 18.83 -0.73 -27.38
N THR A 498 17.70 -0.03 -27.32
CA THR A 498 17.59 1.21 -26.54
C THR A 498 17.56 0.90 -25.05
N ASN A 499 18.47 1.51 -24.32
CA ASN A 499 18.55 1.41 -22.88
C ASN A 499 17.82 2.59 -22.24
N VAL A 500 16.73 2.27 -21.54
CA VAL A 500 15.86 3.25 -20.89
C VAL A 500 16.16 3.40 -19.39
N SER A 501 17.40 3.10 -19.01
CA SER A 501 17.90 3.36 -17.66
C SER A 501 17.82 4.86 -17.37
N HIS A 502 17.20 5.21 -16.25
CA HIS A 502 16.88 6.60 -15.99
C HIS A 502 16.98 6.96 -14.52
N THR A 503 17.13 8.26 -14.28
CA THR A 503 17.18 8.90 -12.97
C THR A 503 16.00 9.84 -12.87
N VAL A 504 15.18 9.66 -11.83
CA VAL A 504 14.06 10.57 -11.56
C VAL A 504 14.59 11.68 -10.66
N HIS A 505 14.73 12.90 -11.18
CA HIS A 505 15.13 14.05 -10.39
C HIS A 505 13.97 14.64 -9.62
N HIS A 506 12.79 14.69 -10.25
CA HIS A 506 11.58 15.21 -9.62
C HIS A 506 10.33 14.58 -10.22
N LEU A 507 9.38 14.21 -9.37
CA LEU A 507 8.04 13.81 -9.78
C LEU A 507 7.00 14.36 -8.80
N SER A 508 6.09 15.19 -9.30
CA SER A 508 5.00 15.78 -8.51
C SER A 508 3.68 15.84 -9.29
N PHE A 509 2.59 15.90 -8.53
CA PHE A 509 1.22 15.90 -9.03
C PHE A 509 0.50 17.14 -8.50
N GLY A 510 -0.35 17.72 -9.34
CA GLY A 510 -1.04 18.97 -9.07
C GLY A 510 -0.28 20.19 -9.57
N ARG A 511 -0.90 21.36 -9.40
CA ARG A 511 -0.25 22.64 -9.69
C ARG A 511 0.79 22.93 -8.60
N PRO A 512 1.99 23.41 -8.98
CA PRO A 512 2.93 23.88 -7.99
C PRO A 512 2.30 25.03 -7.19
N LEU A 513 2.60 25.10 -5.89
CA LEU A 513 2.24 26.26 -5.07
C LEU A 513 3.17 27.40 -5.49
N ASP A 514 2.60 28.44 -6.11
CA ASP A 514 3.37 29.52 -6.75
C ASP A 514 4.10 30.41 -5.73
N ALA A 515 3.61 30.49 -4.49
CA ALA A 515 4.22 31.26 -3.41
C ALA A 515 5.11 30.39 -2.50
N VAL A 516 6.38 30.78 -2.35
CA VAL A 516 7.32 30.17 -1.39
C VAL A 516 6.75 30.22 0.04
N GLU A 517 6.07 31.32 0.38
CA GLU A 517 5.39 31.51 1.67
C GLU A 517 4.30 30.47 1.88
N GLU A 518 3.44 30.23 0.89
CA GLU A 518 2.36 29.22 0.96
C GLU A 518 2.93 27.80 1.11
N ARG A 519 4.07 27.51 0.48
CA ARG A 519 4.76 26.22 0.61
C ARG A 519 5.34 26.01 2.01
N GLU A 520 5.97 27.03 2.60
CA GLU A 520 6.55 26.94 3.94
C GLU A 520 5.46 26.92 5.04
N GLU A 521 4.40 27.71 4.87
CA GLU A 521 3.21 27.64 5.73
C GLU A 521 2.58 26.24 5.69
N LEU A 522 2.44 25.66 4.50
CA LEU A 522 1.86 24.32 4.35
C LEU A 522 2.77 23.22 4.91
N LYS A 523 4.09 23.34 4.78
CA LYS A 523 5.05 22.45 5.46
C LYS A 523 4.88 22.47 6.98
N SER A 524 4.67 23.66 7.55
CA SER A 524 4.50 23.81 9.02
C SER A 524 3.20 23.17 9.54
N GLN A 525 2.21 23.00 8.65
CA GLN A 525 0.89 22.44 8.98
C GLN A 525 0.79 20.93 8.68
N LEU A 526 1.74 20.36 7.96
CA LEU A 526 1.78 18.93 7.66
C LEU A 526 2.47 18.14 8.79
N PRO A 527 1.99 16.94 9.12
CA PRO A 527 2.67 16.08 10.10
C PRO A 527 4.10 15.73 9.65
N GLU A 528 5.03 15.56 10.60
CA GLU A 528 6.38 15.06 10.31
C GLU A 528 6.32 13.76 9.50
N GLY A 529 6.89 13.78 8.29
CA GLY A 529 6.88 12.65 7.34
C GLY A 529 5.97 12.83 6.12
N TYR A 530 5.06 13.81 6.13
CA TYR A 530 4.25 14.17 4.96
C TYR A 530 4.91 15.34 4.20
N GLY A 531 5.60 15.03 3.10
CA GLY A 531 6.14 16.05 2.20
C GLY A 531 5.02 16.76 1.41
N VAL A 532 5.22 18.06 1.10
CA VAL A 532 4.28 18.89 0.30
C VAL A 532 3.96 18.29 -1.07
N HIS A 533 4.92 17.56 -1.64
CA HIS A 533 4.70 16.66 -2.77
C HIS A 533 5.50 15.42 -2.42
N GLY A 534 4.90 14.22 -2.41
CA GLY A 534 5.59 13.01 -1.96
C GLY A 534 6.91 12.80 -2.70
N THR A 535 8.06 13.13 -2.12
CA THR A 535 9.37 13.03 -2.80
C THR A 535 9.97 11.63 -2.66
N GLN A 536 9.16 10.59 -2.83
CA GLN A 536 9.61 9.22 -2.59
C GLN A 536 10.60 8.72 -3.65
N VAL A 537 10.50 9.26 -4.86
CA VAL A 537 11.23 8.78 -6.06
C VAL A 537 12.36 9.72 -6.47
N ASP A 538 12.36 10.95 -5.97
CA ASP A 538 13.33 11.99 -6.30
C ASP A 538 14.76 11.54 -5.92
N GLY A 539 15.68 11.68 -6.87
CA GLY A 539 17.10 11.30 -6.74
C GLY A 539 17.41 9.81 -6.92
N ARG A 540 16.41 8.95 -7.22
CA ARG A 540 16.63 7.50 -7.41
C ARG A 540 16.98 7.18 -8.86
N ILE A 541 17.87 6.18 -9.02
CA ILE A 541 18.33 5.65 -10.30
C ILE A 541 17.69 4.28 -10.53
N PHE A 542 17.07 4.09 -11.68
CA PHE A 542 16.48 2.83 -12.12
C PHE A 542 17.23 2.34 -13.37
N ALA A 543 18.22 1.49 -13.13
CA ALA A 543 19.09 0.97 -14.18
C ALA A 543 18.69 -0.45 -14.59
N SER A 544 18.67 -0.69 -15.91
CA SER A 544 18.55 -2.02 -16.48
C SER A 544 19.86 -2.79 -16.40
N LYS A 545 19.77 -4.09 -16.11
CA LYS A 545 20.93 -5.00 -16.11
C LYS A 545 21.04 -5.81 -17.40
N ASN A 546 19.92 -6.02 -18.10
CA ASN A 546 19.87 -6.79 -19.33
C ASN A 546 19.34 -5.93 -20.48
N PHE A 547 19.67 -6.33 -21.71
CA PHE A 547 19.11 -5.72 -22.90
C PHE A 547 17.59 -5.88 -22.95
N HIS A 548 16.94 -4.94 -23.65
CA HIS A 548 15.52 -5.02 -23.97
C HIS A 548 14.57 -5.00 -22.75
N GLN A 549 15.02 -4.37 -21.67
CA GLN A 549 14.26 -4.22 -20.43
C GLN A 549 13.87 -2.76 -20.20
N GLY A 550 12.66 -2.55 -19.71
CA GLY A 550 12.14 -1.23 -19.33
C GLY A 550 11.59 -1.23 -17.92
N ALA A 551 11.82 -0.12 -17.21
CA ALA A 551 11.29 0.07 -15.87
C ALA A 551 9.82 0.47 -15.92
N HIS A 552 8.99 -0.30 -15.22
CA HIS A 552 7.56 -0.05 -15.06
C HIS A 552 7.32 0.48 -13.66
N HIS A 553 6.86 1.71 -13.57
CA HIS A 553 6.48 2.36 -12.33
C HIS A 553 4.97 2.35 -12.21
N TYR A 554 4.49 1.93 -11.05
CA TYR A 554 3.10 2.01 -10.65
C TYR A 554 2.99 3.07 -9.56
N ILE A 555 2.18 4.09 -9.81
CA ILE A 555 2.03 5.24 -8.93
C ILE A 555 0.55 5.36 -8.57
N LYS A 556 0.25 5.22 -7.28
CA LYS A 556 -1.11 5.44 -6.80
C LYS A 556 -1.19 6.81 -6.15
N ILE A 557 -2.04 7.67 -6.71
CA ILE A 557 -2.18 9.07 -6.31
C ILE A 557 -3.42 9.20 -5.44
N VAL A 558 -3.30 9.96 -4.35
CA VAL A 558 -4.38 10.26 -3.42
C VAL A 558 -4.42 11.78 -3.25
N HIS A 559 -5.59 12.36 -3.48
CA HIS A 559 -5.83 13.77 -3.19
C HIS A 559 -5.88 13.96 -1.68
N THR A 560 -5.18 14.97 -1.18
CA THR A 560 -5.11 15.30 0.25
C THR A 560 -5.48 16.76 0.43
N ARG A 561 -6.46 17.00 1.30
CA ARG A 561 -6.96 18.34 1.62
C ARG A 561 -6.72 18.62 3.10
N LEU A 562 -6.33 19.85 3.41
CA LEU A 562 -6.21 20.30 4.79
C LEU A 562 -7.51 21.00 5.21
N GLU A 563 -8.10 20.60 6.33
CA GLU A 563 -9.35 21.20 6.82
C GLU A 563 -9.18 22.69 7.15
N SER A 564 -7.97 23.12 7.54
CA SER A 564 -7.66 24.52 7.82
C SER A 564 -7.49 25.39 6.56
N ASN A 565 -7.20 24.79 5.40
CA ASN A 565 -6.95 25.51 4.16
C ASN A 565 -7.52 24.73 2.97
N GLU A 566 -8.78 24.98 2.64
CA GLU A 566 -9.48 24.32 1.53
C GLU A 566 -8.90 24.63 0.15
N ARG A 567 -8.06 25.68 0.03
CA ARG A 567 -7.42 26.05 -1.23
C ARG A 567 -6.14 25.26 -1.50
N ALA A 568 -5.46 24.81 -0.44
CA ALA A 568 -4.24 24.01 -0.55
C ALA A 568 -4.60 22.58 -0.99
N ARG A 569 -4.33 22.29 -2.26
CA ARG A 569 -4.53 20.97 -2.86
C ARG A 569 -3.22 20.21 -2.88
N LEU A 570 -3.15 19.13 -2.13
CA LEU A 570 -1.98 18.28 -2.07
C LEU A 570 -2.26 16.96 -2.74
N TYR A 571 -1.26 16.40 -3.39
CA TYR A 571 -1.34 15.05 -3.94
C TYR A 571 -0.21 14.23 -3.35
N LEU A 572 -0.59 13.26 -2.54
CA LEU A 572 0.31 12.25 -2.03
C LEU A 572 0.28 11.07 -2.97
N TYR A 573 1.39 10.35 -3.06
CA TYR A 573 1.43 9.15 -3.87
C TYR A 573 2.32 8.08 -3.28
N THR A 574 2.01 6.83 -3.60
CA THR A 574 2.87 5.68 -3.35
C THR A 574 3.51 5.22 -4.65
N HIS A 575 4.74 4.74 -4.58
CA HIS A 575 5.51 4.28 -5.73
C HIS A 575 5.92 2.81 -5.58
N GLN A 576 5.65 2.04 -6.61
CA GLN A 576 6.18 0.68 -6.79
C GLN A 576 6.80 0.58 -8.18
N TRP A 577 7.81 -0.27 -8.34
CA TRP A 577 8.42 -0.47 -9.64
C TRP A 577 8.90 -1.89 -9.84
N TYR A 578 8.98 -2.31 -11.09
CA TYR A 578 9.57 -3.57 -11.49
C TYR A 578 10.19 -3.44 -12.89
N MET A 579 11.14 -4.31 -13.21
CA MET A 579 11.78 -4.35 -14.52
C MET A 579 11.05 -5.38 -15.40
N GLN A 580 10.66 -4.99 -16.61
CA GLN A 580 9.98 -5.87 -17.55
C GLN A 580 10.80 -6.03 -18.83
N THR A 581 10.99 -7.27 -19.28
CA THR A 581 11.57 -7.56 -20.60
C THR A 581 10.49 -7.41 -21.67
N TYR A 582 10.78 -6.61 -22.68
CA TYR A 582 9.89 -6.39 -23.82
C TYR A 582 10.16 -7.43 -24.94
N PRO A 583 9.18 -7.72 -25.80
CA PRO A 583 9.39 -8.55 -26.98
C PRO A 583 10.15 -7.78 -28.07
N ARG A 584 10.99 -8.46 -28.86
CA ARG A 584 11.93 -7.85 -29.83
C ARG A 584 11.36 -6.85 -30.84
N HIS A 585 10.04 -6.88 -31.08
CA HIS A 585 9.36 -5.98 -32.03
C HIS A 585 8.86 -4.68 -31.37
N GLU A 586 8.98 -4.55 -30.05
CA GLU A 586 8.53 -3.39 -29.29
C GLU A 586 9.73 -2.71 -28.62
N SER A 587 9.83 -1.39 -28.74
CA SER A 587 10.88 -0.62 -28.07
C SER A 587 10.72 -0.69 -26.54
N PRO A 588 11.79 -0.98 -25.77
CA PRO A 588 11.80 -0.73 -24.34
C PRO A 588 11.38 0.72 -24.04
N LYS A 589 10.58 0.90 -22.98
CA LYS A 589 10.05 2.20 -22.59
C LYS A 589 10.04 2.36 -21.08
N VAL A 590 10.28 3.59 -20.62
CA VAL A 590 9.99 3.98 -19.24
C VAL A 590 8.48 4.16 -19.15
N LYS A 591 7.80 3.27 -18.41
CA LYS A 591 6.34 3.30 -18.27
C LYS A 591 5.96 3.76 -16.88
N LEU A 592 5.38 4.96 -16.76
CA LEU A 592 4.81 5.51 -15.53
C LEU A 592 3.30 5.32 -15.57
N SER A 593 2.81 4.27 -14.92
CA SER A 593 1.37 4.01 -14.79
C SER A 593 0.86 4.72 -13.54
N PHE A 594 -0.12 5.60 -13.70
CA PHE A 594 -0.70 6.34 -12.60
C PHE A 594 -2.18 6.02 -12.45
N ASP A 595 -2.61 5.89 -11.20
CA ASP A 595 -3.99 5.55 -10.81
C ASP A 595 -4.44 6.49 -9.69
N LEU A 596 -5.56 7.18 -9.90
CA LEU A 596 -6.13 8.11 -8.91
C LEU A 596 -7.09 7.36 -8.00
N ALA A 597 -6.89 7.48 -6.69
CA ALA A 597 -7.84 6.95 -5.73
C ALA A 597 -9.17 7.74 -5.80
N PRO A 598 -10.33 7.07 -5.74
CA PRO A 598 -11.64 7.73 -5.74
C PRO A 598 -11.97 8.43 -4.41
N VAL A 599 -11.01 8.48 -3.49
CA VAL A 599 -11.14 9.02 -2.14
C VAL A 599 -10.08 10.08 -1.90
N GLU A 600 -10.46 11.13 -1.18
CA GLU A 600 -9.54 12.14 -0.66
C GLU A 600 -9.26 11.91 0.83
N VAL A 601 -8.04 12.25 1.26
CA VAL A 601 -7.64 12.26 2.66
C VAL A 601 -7.80 13.68 3.18
N VAL A 602 -8.73 13.88 4.10
CA VAL A 602 -8.87 15.15 4.80
C VAL A 602 -8.08 15.09 6.11
N ILE A 603 -7.07 15.94 6.21
CA ILE A 603 -6.28 16.09 7.43
C ILE A 603 -6.92 17.18 8.29
N SER A 604 -7.48 16.77 9.43
CA SER A 604 -8.01 17.67 10.45
C SER A 604 -6.94 17.91 11.52
N LEU A 605 -6.61 19.18 11.75
CA LEU A 605 -5.67 19.62 12.78
C LEU A 605 -6.33 19.85 14.15
N ARG A 606 -7.66 19.70 14.27
CA ARG A 606 -8.41 19.99 15.49
C ARG A 606 -9.22 18.79 15.95
N ARG A 607 -9.06 18.42 17.23
CA ARG A 607 -10.00 17.58 17.96
C ARG A 607 -11.24 18.38 18.35
N HIS A 608 -12.39 17.74 18.39
CA HIS A 608 -13.60 18.37 18.86
C HIS A 608 -13.52 18.62 20.37
N TRP A 609 -13.95 19.79 20.83
CA TRP A 609 -13.91 20.15 22.25
C TRP A 609 -14.71 19.18 23.14
N TYR A 610 -15.76 18.56 22.59
CA TYR A 610 -16.58 17.58 23.31
C TYR A 610 -15.85 16.25 23.55
N ASP A 611 -14.87 15.87 22.73
CA ASP A 611 -14.04 14.67 22.97
C ASP A 611 -13.22 14.84 24.25
N PHE A 612 -12.74 16.05 24.51
CA PHE A 612 -12.04 16.39 25.76
C PHE A 612 -12.98 16.29 26.96
N VAL A 613 -14.18 16.88 26.87
CA VAL A 613 -15.16 16.89 27.97
C VAL A 613 -15.63 15.48 28.30
N THR A 614 -16.00 14.69 27.29
CA THR A 614 -16.46 13.30 27.47
C THR A 614 -15.36 12.41 28.05
N THR A 615 -14.11 12.53 27.59
CA THR A 615 -12.98 11.78 28.14
C THR A 615 -12.66 12.22 29.58
N THR A 616 -12.76 13.52 29.88
CA THR A 616 -12.56 14.04 31.24
C THR A 616 -13.60 13.50 32.22
N LEU A 617 -14.87 13.50 31.83
CA LEU A 617 -15.95 12.93 32.63
C LEU A 617 -15.77 11.42 32.84
N ALA A 618 -15.33 10.70 31.82
CA ALA A 618 -15.02 9.28 31.91
C ALA A 618 -13.85 9.00 32.87
N LEU A 619 -12.79 9.81 32.85
CA LEU A 619 -11.64 9.68 33.76
C LEU A 619 -12.02 9.96 35.22
N VAL A 620 -12.79 11.02 35.47
CA VAL A 620 -13.25 11.38 36.83
C VAL A 620 -14.21 10.31 37.36
N GLY A 621 -15.18 9.88 36.56
CA GLY A 621 -16.14 8.84 36.93
C GLY A 621 -15.45 7.48 37.15
N GLY A 622 -14.62 7.05 36.21
CA GLY A 622 -13.88 5.79 36.30
C GLY A 622 -12.88 5.78 37.45
N GLY A 623 -12.16 6.89 37.68
CA GLY A 623 -11.24 7.04 38.81
C GLY A 623 -11.94 6.88 40.15
N PHE A 624 -13.10 7.53 40.32
CA PHE A 624 -13.91 7.40 41.53
C PHE A 624 -14.43 5.97 41.74
N SER A 625 -14.97 5.34 40.69
CA SER A 625 -15.45 3.95 40.77
C SER A 625 -14.35 2.95 41.12
N CYS A 626 -13.16 3.07 40.50
CA CYS A 626 -12.02 2.20 40.79
C CYS A 626 -11.54 2.33 42.24
N VAL A 627 -11.47 3.56 42.76
CA VAL A 627 -11.07 3.83 44.15
C VAL A 627 -12.12 3.31 45.13
N GLN A 628 -13.41 3.48 44.83
CA GLN A 628 -14.50 2.96 45.65
C GLN A 628 -14.48 1.43 45.72
N MET A 629 -14.25 0.75 44.58
CA MET A 629 -14.09 -0.69 44.54
C MET A 629 -12.85 -1.14 45.33
N ALA A 630 -11.70 -0.49 45.13
CA ALA A 630 -10.47 -0.80 45.88
C ALA A 630 -10.66 -0.59 47.38
N TYR A 631 -11.26 0.52 47.80
CA TYR A 631 -11.57 0.80 49.19
C TYR A 631 -12.50 -0.26 49.79
N SER A 632 -13.54 -0.69 49.07
CA SER A 632 -14.45 -1.75 49.52
C SER A 632 -13.75 -3.11 49.69
N LEU A 633 -12.80 -3.44 48.80
CA LEU A 633 -11.96 -4.64 48.88
C LEU A 633 -11.01 -4.59 50.08
N PHE A 634 -10.28 -3.49 50.26
CA PHE A 634 -9.35 -3.31 51.39
C PHE A 634 -10.09 -3.29 52.73
N HIS A 635 -11.24 -2.63 52.80
CA HIS A 635 -12.08 -2.61 54.00
C HIS A 635 -12.67 -4.01 54.29
N GLY A 636 -13.07 -4.75 53.25
CA GLY A 636 -13.57 -6.12 53.38
C GLY A 636 -12.48 -7.11 53.84
N ILE A 637 -11.24 -6.96 53.38
CA ILE A 637 -10.08 -7.74 53.82
C ILE A 637 -9.69 -7.38 55.26
N GLY A 638 -9.65 -6.09 55.59
CA GLY A 638 -9.37 -5.61 56.95
C GLY A 638 -10.35 -6.14 58.00
N ARG A 639 -11.65 -6.21 57.67
CA ARG A 639 -12.67 -6.85 58.53
C ARG A 639 -12.49 -8.35 58.71
N LYS A 640 -11.95 -9.07 57.71
CA LYS A 640 -11.68 -10.52 57.81
C LYS A 640 -10.41 -10.86 58.58
N ILE A 641 -9.47 -9.93 58.68
CA ILE A 641 -8.20 -10.11 59.43
C ILE A 641 -8.33 -9.66 60.89
N ALA A 642 -9.24 -8.73 61.19
CA ALA A 642 -9.51 -8.24 62.54
C ALA A 642 -9.95 -9.28 63.60
N PRO A 643 -10.53 -10.46 63.30
CA PRO A 643 -10.82 -11.46 64.32
C PRO A 643 -9.67 -12.47 64.56
N ILE A 644 -8.47 -12.24 64.03
CA ILE A 644 -7.30 -13.15 64.18
C ILE A 644 -6.15 -12.52 65.00
N VAL A 645 -6.34 -11.30 65.53
CA VAL A 645 -5.49 -10.69 66.58
C VAL A 645 -6.37 -10.44 67.79
#